data_AF-A0A8T6NBR1-F1
#
_entry.id   AF-A0A8T6NBR1-F1
#
_cell.length_a   1.000
_cell.length_b   1.000
_cell.length_c   1.000
_cell.angle_alpha   90.00
_cell.angle_beta   90.00
_cell.angle_gamma   90.00
#
_symmetry.space_group_name_H-M   'P 1'
#
loop_
_entity.id
_entity.type
_entity.pdbx_description
1 polymer ?
#
loop_
_entity_poly.entity_id
_entity_poly.type
_entity_poly.pdbx_seq_one_letter_code
_entity_poly.pdbx_strand_id
1 'polypeptide(L)'
;MSLDSVYLRCYTSTHGSKSYFEPGIDPKANSSIDFVLDVCVNKDRKLAFGTCGIWIDGKLFKTFVFYADDTNESEITQLRKVCSDYPVVVLSKKEFVENVFFPYVFRARAKCIGFELPFVLSRLATEVTESRRFPNGFSFTLSHRAKHPHIVVKSIDSKSQFIQFNKTFRKKKSQKITYYRGGFIDCKTIAFVLTNDKYDLDSALTDFECPIKLKSKKYGISEHNIKASINNLIAYRILYKQQMKRYEMFCIPKQEHNLLSPASIGKAYLEKIGIKPFLEQNPQFSKELLGYVMSTYYGGIVEARIRVPTLVTNLDFASMYPTLFVLFGMYGFLIAEKIDHQTTTQQTQEFLDRITIQSINKPESWPQMITICKIVPDGDVLPVRSTYGKAIASIALAHLTPKDGTVLWYTLPDLIASKIRTGKAPKILEAITFVPIGVQRGLREISLPNGMTLAKGQDLIKKIIEERFRIKDKLDKLEGNEKKQAELIQKILKIIANSTSYGISVQINTRKTMLPKKVTVYGLDKFDTQTYKIENAGPFFNPIISIFLTAGSRLILATVETILEQNNGYMAYCDTDAVFVSPQHAKLIQEFFRKLSPYSENTELFKVQKENGKELENILVYAISPKRYAIYEKKSNKITIYKYSNHALGHLLGIDHEEFWRDIILLHYNPEKEQEILAKYETKYAMSELATTSYDFFRRFGVLNEGKSYAEMIKPYDSVLIGNAYRKDRKTGVPIVPFVAKNGELDEAPFGEFIDYKSGVLYPNSNSLDSQNYWKPMSIVFSDYSKYDKNDSGNALKRKHLVFGKESVKYVGKEINELEASTVFGVTDENSIEYENQDAKIHRIIENLTEERARKLGIPRRTYFDWKKKLRDGTVLKLKDVIKTRLLDVMN
;
A
#
# COMPACT_ATOMS: atom_id res chain seq x y z
N MET A 1 7.80 32.04 -19.06
CA MET A 1 7.26 30.68 -18.89
C MET A 1 7.35 30.31 -17.42
N SER A 2 6.25 29.85 -16.82
CA SER A 2 6.28 29.27 -15.48
C SER A 2 7.11 27.99 -15.50
N LEU A 3 7.95 27.78 -14.49
CA LEU A 3 8.70 26.55 -14.36
C LEU A 3 7.81 25.41 -13.86
N ASP A 4 8.02 24.23 -14.42
CA ASP A 4 7.40 23.00 -13.96
C ASP A 4 8.03 22.54 -12.64
N SER A 5 7.18 22.03 -11.75
CA SER A 5 7.63 21.48 -10.47
C SER A 5 8.21 20.07 -10.64
N VAL A 6 9.35 19.81 -10.00
CA VAL A 6 10.03 18.50 -10.00
C VAL A 6 10.17 18.02 -8.56
N TYR A 7 9.57 16.87 -8.23
CA TYR A 7 9.54 16.34 -6.87
C TYR A 7 10.52 15.17 -6.72
N LEU A 8 11.53 15.36 -5.87
CA LEU A 8 12.55 14.36 -5.58
C LEU A 8 12.26 13.68 -4.25
N ARG A 9 12.33 12.36 -4.25
CA ARG A 9 12.26 11.57 -3.01
C ARG A 9 13.55 11.82 -2.20
N CYS A 10 13.41 12.07 -0.91
CA CYS A 10 14.56 12.33 -0.03
C CYS A 10 14.74 11.22 1.01
N TYR A 11 15.93 11.20 1.62
CA TYR A 11 16.19 10.43 2.85
C TYR A 11 16.11 11.37 4.05
N THR A 12 15.53 10.93 5.16
CA THR A 12 15.43 11.73 6.38
C THR A 12 16.01 11.02 7.58
N SER A 13 16.62 11.78 8.48
CA SER A 13 17.10 11.27 9.77
C SER A 13 16.55 12.11 10.92
N THR A 14 15.94 11.46 11.90
CA THR A 14 15.39 12.14 13.09
C THR A 14 16.46 12.32 14.15
N HIS A 15 16.60 13.53 14.72
CA HIS A 15 17.53 13.76 15.82
C HIS A 15 17.08 13.08 17.12
N GLY A 16 18.02 12.44 17.82
CA GLY A 16 17.80 11.91 19.18
C GLY A 16 16.89 10.68 19.27
N SER A 17 16.44 10.10 18.15
CA SER A 17 15.73 8.82 18.19
C SER A 17 16.75 7.70 18.37
N LYS A 18 16.82 7.12 19.57
CA LYS A 18 17.41 5.77 19.73
C LYS A 18 16.65 4.83 18.80
N SER A 19 17.38 4.17 17.90
CA SER A 19 16.88 3.08 17.08
C SER A 19 16.28 2.01 17.98
N TYR A 20 15.08 1.56 17.63
CA TYR A 20 14.42 0.35 18.10
C TYR A 20 14.57 0.03 19.60
N PHE A 21 13.46 0.22 20.32
CA PHE A 21 13.24 -0.43 21.61
C PHE A 21 13.45 -1.94 21.40
N GLU A 22 14.56 -2.51 21.90
CA GLU A 22 14.69 -3.95 22.02
C GLU A 22 13.52 -4.44 22.88
N PRO A 23 12.58 -5.22 22.32
CA PRO A 23 11.58 -5.82 23.15
C PRO A 23 12.31 -6.83 24.03
N GLY A 24 12.37 -6.57 25.33
CA GLY A 24 12.66 -7.63 26.31
C GLY A 24 11.76 -8.83 26.00
N ILE A 25 12.29 -10.04 26.23
CA ILE A 25 11.68 -11.32 25.82
C ILE A 25 10.19 -11.34 26.22
N ASP A 26 9.32 -11.21 25.22
CA ASP A 26 7.87 -11.29 25.40
C ASP A 26 7.50 -12.76 25.61
N PRO A 27 6.78 -13.12 26.69
CA PRO A 27 6.32 -14.48 26.89
C PRO A 27 5.53 -14.98 25.67
N LYS A 28 5.86 -16.18 25.20
CA LYS A 28 5.10 -16.81 24.10
C LYS A 28 3.67 -17.15 24.56
N ALA A 29 2.74 -17.14 23.60
CA ALA A 29 1.42 -17.72 23.78
C ALA A 29 1.54 -19.21 24.11
N ASN A 30 0.62 -19.72 24.92
CA ASN A 30 0.52 -21.12 25.26
C ASN A 30 0.01 -21.90 24.03
N SER A 31 0.83 -22.82 23.52
CA SER A 31 0.51 -23.62 22.34
C SER A 31 -0.61 -24.64 22.56
N SER A 32 -0.90 -24.99 23.81
CA SER A 32 -1.90 -25.99 24.18
C SER A 32 -3.32 -25.43 24.32
N ILE A 33 -3.49 -24.10 24.36
CA ILE A 33 -4.80 -23.49 24.64
C ILE A 33 -5.24 -22.60 23.46
N ASP A 34 -6.26 -23.06 22.75
CA ASP A 34 -6.95 -22.28 21.70
C ASP A 34 -8.20 -21.64 22.34
N PHE A 35 -8.27 -20.32 22.34
CA PHE A 35 -9.45 -19.53 22.72
C PHE A 35 -10.09 -18.98 21.47
N VAL A 36 -11.22 -19.53 21.04
CA VAL A 36 -11.89 -19.12 19.80
C VAL A 36 -13.09 -18.26 20.14
N LEU A 37 -13.24 -17.11 19.48
CA LEU A 37 -14.23 -16.11 19.80
C LEU A 37 -14.98 -15.64 18.54
N ASP A 38 -16.30 -15.51 18.68
CA ASP A 38 -17.18 -14.96 17.65
C ASP A 38 -18.30 -14.12 18.31
N VAL A 39 -18.88 -13.19 17.58
CA VAL A 39 -20.01 -12.36 18.02
C VAL A 39 -21.12 -12.35 16.98
N CYS A 40 -22.36 -12.23 17.46
CA CYS A 40 -23.53 -11.93 16.67
C CYS A 40 -24.04 -10.54 17.06
N VAL A 41 -24.50 -9.78 16.07
CA VAL A 41 -24.95 -8.41 16.26
C VAL A 41 -26.42 -8.24 15.86
N ASN A 42 -27.07 -7.23 16.41
CA ASN A 42 -28.39 -6.77 15.97
C ASN A 42 -28.29 -6.02 14.64
N LYS A 43 -29.43 -5.62 14.04
CA LYS A 43 -29.44 -4.84 12.79
C LYS A 43 -28.62 -3.56 12.91
N ASP A 44 -28.65 -2.92 14.07
CA ASP A 44 -27.85 -1.73 14.39
C ASP A 44 -26.39 -2.04 14.74
N ARG A 45 -25.92 -3.26 14.44
CA ARG A 45 -24.54 -3.76 14.67
C ARG A 45 -24.06 -3.73 16.12
N LYS A 46 -24.96 -3.54 17.08
CA LYS A 46 -24.74 -3.71 18.53
C LYS A 46 -24.59 -5.19 18.88
N LEU A 47 -23.82 -5.52 19.91
CA LEU A 47 -23.67 -6.90 20.37
C LEU A 47 -25.05 -7.44 20.77
N ALA A 48 -25.48 -8.52 20.13
CA ALA A 48 -26.66 -9.28 20.55
C ALA A 48 -26.23 -10.33 21.57
N PHE A 49 -25.30 -11.19 21.15
CA PHE A 49 -24.63 -12.18 21.97
C PHE A 49 -23.29 -12.55 21.33
N GLY A 50 -22.42 -13.22 22.04
CA GLY A 50 -21.23 -13.84 21.49
C GLY A 50 -21.06 -15.27 21.96
N THR A 51 -20.19 -15.99 21.25
CA THR A 51 -19.88 -17.38 21.53
C THR A 51 -18.37 -17.53 21.67
N CYS A 52 -17.94 -18.40 22.58
CA CYS A 52 -16.54 -18.70 22.80
C CYS A 52 -16.35 -20.18 23.05
N GLY A 53 -15.34 -20.77 22.43
CA GLY A 53 -14.92 -22.14 22.70
C GLY A 53 -13.48 -22.16 23.19
N ILE A 54 -13.21 -23.02 24.18
CA ILE A 54 -11.87 -23.22 24.74
C ILE A 54 -11.45 -24.65 24.44
N TRP A 55 -10.35 -24.82 23.71
CA TRP A 55 -9.72 -26.11 23.52
C TRP A 55 -8.43 -26.19 24.32
N ILE A 56 -8.22 -27.31 24.99
CA ILE A 56 -7.00 -27.65 25.73
C ILE A 56 -6.45 -28.94 25.13
N ASP A 57 -5.20 -28.91 24.68
CA ASP A 57 -4.50 -30.05 24.05
C ASP A 57 -5.34 -30.69 22.94
N GLY A 58 -5.95 -29.84 22.12
CA GLY A 58 -6.73 -30.27 20.97
C GLY A 58 -8.19 -30.63 21.24
N LYS A 59 -8.60 -30.83 22.50
CA LYS A 59 -9.96 -31.24 22.91
C LYS A 59 -10.79 -30.04 23.33
N LEU A 60 -12.06 -29.98 22.91
CA LEU A 60 -12.98 -28.94 23.34
C LEU A 60 -13.25 -29.13 24.85
N PHE A 61 -12.78 -28.18 25.65
CA PHE A 61 -12.93 -28.21 27.11
C PHE A 61 -14.26 -27.58 27.52
N LYS A 62 -14.59 -26.41 26.99
CA LYS A 62 -15.81 -25.69 27.38
C LYS A 62 -16.26 -24.72 26.30
N THR A 63 -17.57 -24.55 26.17
CA THR A 63 -18.21 -23.56 25.31
C THR A 63 -19.02 -22.58 26.16
N PHE A 64 -18.94 -21.30 25.81
CA PHE A 64 -19.63 -20.21 26.47
C PHE A 64 -20.48 -19.45 25.46
N VAL A 65 -21.64 -19.01 25.92
CA VAL A 65 -22.48 -18.02 25.24
C VAL A 65 -22.60 -16.83 26.18
N PHE A 66 -22.44 -15.62 25.68
CA PHE A 66 -22.60 -14.42 26.49
C PHE A 66 -23.48 -13.39 25.80
N TYR A 67 -24.30 -12.67 26.57
CA TYR A 67 -25.20 -11.64 26.06
C TYR A 67 -24.76 -10.25 26.51
N ALA A 68 -25.23 -9.19 25.84
CA ALA A 68 -24.90 -7.82 26.20
C ALA A 68 -25.47 -7.47 27.59
N ASP A 69 -24.79 -6.60 28.35
CA ASP A 69 -25.20 -6.33 29.73
C ASP A 69 -26.57 -5.60 29.83
N ASP A 70 -27.05 -5.04 28.71
CA ASP A 70 -28.32 -4.33 28.53
C ASP A 70 -29.40 -5.17 27.80
N THR A 71 -29.17 -6.47 27.56
CA THR A 71 -30.18 -7.37 26.97
C THR A 71 -31.39 -7.53 27.90
N ASN A 72 -32.61 -7.55 27.34
CA ASN A 72 -33.83 -7.68 28.14
C ASN A 72 -34.05 -9.12 28.65
N GLU A 73 -34.82 -9.28 29.73
CA GLU A 73 -35.06 -10.58 30.37
C GLU A 73 -35.76 -11.61 29.46
N SER A 74 -36.64 -11.17 28.54
CA SER A 74 -37.29 -12.08 27.59
C SER A 74 -36.30 -12.69 26.60
N GLU A 75 -35.36 -11.89 26.08
CA GLU A 75 -34.30 -12.32 25.19
C GLU A 75 -33.28 -13.20 25.92
N ILE A 76 -32.93 -12.87 27.17
CA ILE A 76 -32.07 -13.71 28.02
C ILE A 76 -32.73 -15.06 28.26
N THR A 77 -34.03 -15.08 28.57
CA THR A 77 -34.80 -16.31 28.77
C THR A 77 -34.83 -17.15 27.50
N GLN A 78 -35.08 -16.53 26.35
CA GLN A 78 -35.03 -17.20 25.05
C GLN A 78 -33.64 -17.78 24.76
N LEU A 79 -32.57 -17.01 25.00
CA LEU A 79 -31.20 -17.46 24.80
C LEU A 79 -30.86 -18.64 25.71
N ARG A 80 -31.22 -18.57 27.00
CA ARG A 80 -31.04 -19.67 27.96
C ARG A 80 -31.81 -20.93 27.56
N LYS A 81 -33.06 -20.77 27.11
CA LYS A 81 -33.90 -21.86 26.61
C LYS A 81 -33.29 -22.53 25.37
N VAL A 82 -32.77 -21.77 24.42
CA VAL A 82 -32.08 -22.35 23.26
C VAL A 82 -30.77 -23.04 23.70
N CYS A 83 -30.06 -22.46 24.67
CA CYS A 83 -28.79 -22.98 25.14
C CYS A 83 -28.92 -24.22 26.05
N SER A 84 -30.09 -24.51 26.62
CA SER A 84 -30.27 -25.70 27.47
C SER A 84 -30.07 -27.02 26.72
N ASP A 85 -30.27 -27.00 25.40
CA ASP A 85 -30.06 -28.15 24.52
C ASP A 85 -28.58 -28.37 24.17
N TYR A 86 -27.68 -27.50 24.64
CA TYR A 86 -26.26 -27.53 24.34
C TYR A 86 -25.40 -27.54 25.61
N PRO A 87 -24.23 -28.20 25.60
CA PRO A 87 -23.28 -28.17 26.71
C PRO A 87 -22.52 -26.82 26.75
N VAL A 88 -23.24 -25.73 27.00
CA VAL A 88 -22.71 -24.37 27.02
C VAL A 88 -23.00 -23.69 28.36
N VAL A 89 -22.14 -22.74 28.74
CA VAL A 89 -22.37 -21.87 29.89
C VAL A 89 -22.78 -20.49 29.41
N VAL A 90 -23.94 -20.03 29.88
CA VAL A 90 -24.49 -18.71 29.56
C VAL A 90 -24.05 -17.70 30.62
N LEU A 91 -23.47 -16.57 30.21
CA LEU A 91 -22.97 -15.50 31.08
C LEU A 91 -23.39 -14.12 30.58
N SER A 92 -23.41 -13.11 31.45
CA SER A 92 -23.36 -11.73 30.97
C SER A 92 -21.99 -11.44 30.30
N LYS A 93 -21.92 -10.44 29.41
CA LYS A 93 -20.66 -9.98 28.81
C LYS A 93 -19.64 -9.61 29.90
N LYS A 94 -20.06 -8.92 30.96
CA LYS A 94 -19.21 -8.58 32.10
C LYS A 94 -18.62 -9.80 32.78
N GLU A 95 -19.43 -10.81 33.10
CA GLU A 95 -18.94 -12.06 33.71
C GLU A 95 -18.01 -12.82 32.77
N PHE A 96 -18.33 -12.88 31.48
CA PHE A 96 -17.47 -13.52 30.48
C PHE A 96 -16.08 -12.86 30.41
N VAL A 97 -16.02 -11.53 30.35
CA VAL A 97 -14.74 -10.80 30.29
C VAL A 97 -13.91 -11.06 31.55
N GLU A 98 -14.53 -10.98 32.73
CA GLU A 98 -13.86 -11.08 34.02
C GLU A 98 -13.41 -12.50 34.38
N ASN A 99 -14.25 -13.49 34.08
CA ASN A 99 -14.09 -14.87 34.54
C ASN A 99 -13.59 -15.82 33.44
N VAL A 100 -13.62 -15.40 32.16
CA VAL A 100 -13.21 -16.23 31.03
C VAL A 100 -12.14 -15.53 30.19
N PHE A 101 -12.41 -14.38 29.58
CA PHE A 101 -11.46 -13.74 28.65
C PHE A 101 -10.10 -13.46 29.27
N PHE A 102 -10.02 -12.66 30.35
CA PHE A 102 -8.73 -12.34 30.97
C PHE A 102 -8.03 -13.54 31.62
N PRO A 103 -8.73 -14.45 32.34
CA PRO A 103 -8.13 -15.67 32.84
C PRO A 103 -7.47 -16.53 31.75
N TYR A 104 -8.12 -16.74 30.60
CA TYR A 104 -7.55 -17.58 29.55
C TYR A 104 -6.58 -16.83 28.63
N VAL A 105 -7.01 -15.72 28.02
CA VAL A 105 -6.23 -15.01 26.99
C VAL A 105 -5.02 -14.33 27.62
N PHE A 106 -5.15 -13.68 28.78
CA PHE A 106 -4.05 -12.93 29.38
C PHE A 106 -3.24 -13.77 30.38
N ARG A 107 -3.88 -14.43 31.36
CA ARG A 107 -3.15 -15.17 32.42
C ARG A 107 -2.65 -16.53 31.95
N ALA A 108 -3.50 -17.35 31.32
CA ALA A 108 -3.10 -18.64 30.77
C ALA A 108 -2.40 -18.52 29.40
N ARG A 109 -2.35 -17.31 28.83
CA ARG A 109 -1.71 -16.96 27.55
C ARG A 109 -2.28 -17.73 26.36
N ALA A 110 -3.58 -18.03 26.38
CA ALA A 110 -4.25 -18.71 25.28
C ALA A 110 -4.14 -17.93 23.96
N LYS A 111 -4.11 -18.65 22.83
CA LYS A 111 -4.22 -18.06 21.50
C LYS A 111 -5.65 -17.58 21.29
N CYS A 112 -5.87 -16.26 21.20
CA CYS A 112 -7.17 -15.67 20.93
C CYS A 112 -7.40 -15.65 19.41
N ILE A 113 -8.19 -16.61 18.92
CA ILE A 113 -8.45 -16.88 17.51
C ILE A 113 -9.84 -16.35 17.14
N GLY A 114 -9.94 -15.64 16.03
CA GLY A 114 -11.22 -15.22 15.45
C GLY A 114 -11.08 -14.81 14.00
N PHE A 115 -12.19 -14.47 13.37
CA PHE A 115 -12.22 -13.87 12.03
C PHE A 115 -12.71 -12.42 12.15
N GLU A 116 -11.95 -11.47 11.61
CA GLU A 116 -12.15 -10.03 11.84
C GLU A 116 -12.07 -9.66 13.32
N LEU A 117 -11.04 -10.18 14.00
CA LEU A 117 -10.89 -10.05 15.44
C LEU A 117 -10.98 -8.61 15.99
N PRO A 118 -10.50 -7.55 15.30
CA PRO A 118 -10.74 -6.16 15.73
C PRO A 118 -12.22 -5.78 15.88
N PHE A 119 -13.08 -6.24 14.95
CA PHE A 119 -14.52 -6.04 15.01
C PHE A 119 -15.08 -6.73 16.25
N VAL A 120 -14.74 -8.01 16.44
CA VAL A 120 -15.15 -8.81 17.61
C VAL A 120 -14.75 -8.14 18.93
N LEU A 121 -13.50 -7.70 19.05
CA LEU A 121 -12.97 -7.06 20.26
C LEU A 121 -13.62 -5.71 20.55
N SER A 122 -13.96 -4.93 19.52
CA SER A 122 -14.69 -3.66 19.70
C SER A 122 -16.08 -3.84 20.33
N ARG A 123 -16.71 -5.01 20.15
CA ARG A 123 -18.02 -5.36 20.74
C ARG A 123 -17.92 -5.82 22.19
N LEU A 124 -16.76 -6.34 22.60
CA LEU A 124 -16.48 -6.68 23.99
C LEU A 124 -16.12 -5.46 24.84
N ALA A 125 -15.64 -4.38 24.21
CA ALA A 125 -15.23 -3.18 24.91
C ALA A 125 -16.40 -2.48 25.64
N THR A 126 -16.08 -1.80 26.72
CA THR A 126 -16.97 -0.88 27.44
C THR A 126 -16.65 0.58 27.12
N GLU A 127 -15.44 0.86 26.61
CA GLU A 127 -14.95 2.19 26.27
C GLU A 127 -13.85 2.10 25.20
N VAL A 128 -13.73 3.16 24.39
CA VAL A 128 -12.64 3.32 23.42
C VAL A 128 -11.98 4.70 23.53
N THR A 129 -10.66 4.73 23.48
CA THR A 129 -9.85 5.95 23.43
C THR A 129 -8.76 5.85 22.35
N GLU A 130 -8.10 6.96 22.03
CA GLU A 130 -6.94 6.92 21.14
C GLU A 130 -5.78 6.18 21.81
N SER A 131 -5.11 5.30 21.07
CA SER A 131 -3.91 4.63 21.55
C SER A 131 -2.73 5.59 21.64
N ARG A 132 -2.20 5.73 22.85
CA ARG A 132 -0.93 6.45 23.10
C ARG A 132 0.29 5.76 22.47
N ARG A 133 0.21 4.44 22.23
CA ARG A 133 1.32 3.66 21.68
C ARG A 133 1.32 3.67 20.15
N PHE A 134 0.13 3.62 19.55
CA PHE A 134 -0.06 3.67 18.11
C PHE A 134 -0.99 4.84 17.80
N PRO A 135 -0.44 6.05 17.53
CA PRO A 135 -1.25 7.20 17.15
C PRO A 135 -2.25 6.87 16.05
N ASN A 136 -3.45 7.43 16.16
CA ASN A 136 -4.60 7.13 15.31
C ASN A 136 -5.00 5.62 15.31
N GLY A 137 -4.68 4.89 16.37
CA GLY A 137 -5.16 3.53 16.64
C GLY A 137 -6.11 3.53 17.83
N PHE A 138 -6.78 2.41 18.06
CA PHE A 138 -7.74 2.25 19.16
C PHE A 138 -7.09 1.69 20.42
N SER A 139 -7.59 2.11 21.58
CA SER A 139 -7.34 1.50 22.88
C SER A 139 -8.68 1.11 23.49
N PHE A 140 -8.98 -0.19 23.48
CA PHE A 140 -10.21 -0.77 24.01
C PHE A 140 -10.07 -1.11 25.50
N THR A 141 -10.98 -0.56 26.30
CA THR A 141 -11.18 -0.97 27.69
C THR A 141 -12.22 -2.07 27.72
N LEU A 142 -11.85 -3.28 28.15
CA LEU A 142 -12.80 -4.38 28.37
C LEU A 142 -13.22 -4.47 29.85
N SER A 143 -12.40 -3.95 30.75
CA SER A 143 -12.63 -3.97 32.21
C SER A 143 -11.94 -2.77 32.85
N HIS A 144 -12.58 -2.17 33.86
CA HIS A 144 -12.00 -1.09 34.65
C HIS A 144 -11.10 -1.59 35.80
N ARG A 145 -10.90 -2.91 35.94
CA ARG A 145 -9.97 -3.45 36.94
C ARG A 145 -8.53 -3.13 36.55
N ALA A 146 -7.78 -2.45 37.42
CA ALA A 146 -6.40 -2.01 37.13
C ALA A 146 -5.40 -3.12 36.70
N LYS A 147 -5.66 -4.38 37.08
CA LYS A 147 -4.84 -5.54 36.69
C LYS A 147 -5.12 -6.04 35.27
N HIS A 148 -6.20 -5.61 34.64
CA HIS A 148 -6.61 -6.03 33.30
C HIS A 148 -6.11 -5.00 32.28
N PRO A 149 -5.23 -5.39 31.35
CA PRO A 149 -4.71 -4.47 30.35
C PRO A 149 -5.78 -4.07 29.33
N HIS A 150 -5.67 -2.84 28.81
CA HIS A 150 -6.39 -2.43 27.61
C HIS A 150 -5.86 -3.19 26.40
N ILE A 151 -6.70 -3.40 25.40
CA ILE A 151 -6.29 -3.97 24.11
C ILE A 151 -6.10 -2.83 23.13
N VAL A 152 -4.92 -2.77 22.52
CA VAL A 152 -4.60 -1.77 21.52
C VAL A 152 -4.72 -2.42 20.14
N VAL A 153 -5.45 -1.75 19.24
CA VAL A 153 -5.56 -2.15 17.84
C VAL A 153 -5.13 -1.02 16.91
N LYS A 154 -4.26 -1.34 15.96
CA LYS A 154 -3.90 -0.42 14.86
C LYS A 154 -4.04 -1.12 13.53
N SER A 155 -5.03 -0.71 12.74
CA SER A 155 -5.17 -1.15 11.35
C SER A 155 -4.03 -0.60 10.50
N ILE A 156 -3.49 -1.45 9.63
CA ILE A 156 -2.51 -1.08 8.60
C ILE A 156 -3.25 -0.87 7.28
N ASP A 157 -4.12 -1.83 6.92
CA ASP A 157 -5.01 -1.84 5.78
C ASP A 157 -6.25 -2.71 6.08
N SER A 158 -7.16 -2.90 5.12
CA SER A 158 -8.35 -3.77 5.29
C SER A 158 -8.06 -5.23 5.61
N LYS A 159 -6.81 -5.69 5.41
CA LYS A 159 -6.42 -7.09 5.54
C LYS A 159 -5.57 -7.37 6.78
N SER A 160 -5.01 -6.33 7.40
CA SER A 160 -3.92 -6.48 8.38
C SER A 160 -4.04 -5.49 9.53
N GLN A 161 -4.00 -5.99 10.77
CA GLN A 161 -4.01 -5.14 11.97
C GLN A 161 -3.02 -5.62 13.03
N PHE A 162 -2.42 -4.67 13.75
CA PHE A 162 -1.71 -4.95 15.00
C PHE A 162 -2.72 -5.07 16.14
N ILE A 163 -2.70 -6.17 16.88
CA ILE A 163 -3.54 -6.38 18.06
C ILE A 163 -2.62 -6.81 19.21
N GLN A 164 -2.66 -6.09 20.33
CA GLN A 164 -1.85 -6.44 21.50
C GLN A 164 -2.41 -5.85 22.80
N PHE A 165 -2.09 -6.48 23.92
CA PHE A 165 -2.28 -5.89 25.24
C PHE A 165 -1.32 -4.72 25.48
N ASN A 166 -1.85 -3.66 26.08
CA ASN A 166 -1.04 -2.56 26.60
C ASN A 166 -0.33 -2.97 27.91
N LYS A 167 0.69 -2.21 28.31
CA LYS A 167 1.30 -2.41 29.64
C LYS A 167 0.28 -2.06 30.72
N THR A 168 0.10 -2.95 31.71
CA THR A 168 -0.73 -2.67 32.89
C THR A 168 -0.08 -1.60 33.77
N PHE A 169 -0.91 -0.82 34.47
CA PHE A 169 -0.42 0.13 35.47
C PHE A 169 0.22 -0.63 36.64
N ARG A 170 1.50 -0.34 36.92
CA ARG A 170 2.24 -0.91 38.06
C ARG A 170 1.86 -0.18 39.35
N LYS A 171 1.22 -0.84 40.31
CA LYS A 171 1.31 -0.40 41.72
C LYS A 171 2.62 -0.97 42.31
N LYS A 172 3.41 -0.14 43.00
CA LYS A 172 4.75 -0.46 43.55
C LYS A 172 4.82 -1.74 44.43
N LYS A 173 3.69 -2.31 44.87
CA LYS A 173 3.62 -3.45 45.81
C LYS A 173 2.97 -4.74 45.26
N SER A 174 2.53 -4.81 44.00
CA SER A 174 1.92 -6.05 43.46
C SER A 174 2.95 -6.99 42.82
N GLN A 175 2.76 -8.31 42.96
CA GLN A 175 3.52 -9.39 42.30
C GLN A 175 3.94 -9.02 40.87
N LYS A 176 5.18 -9.39 40.48
CA LYS A 176 5.72 -9.18 39.13
C LYS A 176 4.87 -9.93 38.09
N ILE A 177 3.79 -9.33 37.60
CA ILE A 177 3.06 -9.83 36.42
C ILE A 177 3.98 -9.55 35.22
N THR A 178 4.52 -10.60 34.61
CA THR A 178 5.32 -10.50 33.40
C THR A 178 4.49 -9.88 32.30
N TYR A 179 4.99 -8.81 31.68
CA TYR A 179 4.32 -8.16 30.57
C TYR A 179 4.17 -9.15 29.41
N TYR A 180 2.95 -9.34 28.93
CA TYR A 180 2.60 -10.22 27.81
C TYR A 180 1.78 -9.45 26.79
N ARG A 181 2.19 -9.47 25.51
CA ARG A 181 1.48 -8.73 24.44
C ARG A 181 0.22 -9.41 23.92
N GLY A 182 0.01 -10.70 24.22
CA GLY A 182 -1.14 -11.44 23.69
C GLY A 182 -0.83 -12.24 22.43
N GLY A 183 -1.49 -13.38 22.27
CA GLY A 183 -1.45 -14.22 21.08
C GLY A 183 -2.74 -14.06 20.29
N PHE A 184 -2.96 -12.87 19.73
CA PHE A 184 -4.15 -12.56 18.93
C PHE A 184 -3.94 -13.04 17.49
N ILE A 185 -4.83 -13.90 17.00
CA ILE A 185 -4.76 -14.53 15.69
C ILE A 185 -6.04 -14.20 14.94
N ASP A 186 -5.94 -13.28 13.99
CA ASP A 186 -7.02 -12.98 13.06
C ASP A 186 -6.87 -13.86 11.80
N CYS A 187 -7.77 -14.83 11.64
CA CYS A 187 -7.76 -15.76 10.51
C CYS A 187 -7.88 -15.06 9.16
N LYS A 188 -8.52 -13.88 9.10
CA LYS A 188 -8.57 -13.07 7.87
C LYS A 188 -7.18 -12.56 7.49
N THR A 189 -6.44 -12.00 8.45
CA THR A 189 -5.05 -11.57 8.27
C THR A 189 -4.15 -12.76 7.87
N ILE A 190 -4.28 -13.91 8.54
CA ILE A 190 -3.46 -15.09 8.21
C ILE A 190 -3.75 -15.60 6.80
N ALA A 191 -5.02 -15.64 6.35
CA ALA A 191 -5.36 -16.02 4.98
C ALA A 191 -4.63 -15.12 3.98
N PHE A 192 -4.70 -13.80 4.18
CA PHE A 192 -3.98 -12.83 3.33
C PHE A 192 -2.47 -13.04 3.34
N VAL A 193 -1.86 -13.31 4.50
CA VAL A 193 -0.41 -13.57 4.59
C VAL A 193 0.00 -14.76 3.72
N LEU A 194 -0.76 -15.86 3.78
CA LEU A 194 -0.39 -17.13 3.19
C LEU A 194 -0.70 -17.24 1.70
N THR A 195 -1.55 -16.36 1.15
CA THR A 195 -1.96 -16.43 -0.26
C THR A 195 -1.76 -15.13 -1.03
N ASN A 196 -1.55 -14.00 -0.33
CA ASN A 196 -1.53 -12.64 -0.87
C ASN A 196 -2.89 -12.14 -1.44
N ASP A 197 -3.99 -12.85 -1.14
CA ASP A 197 -5.34 -12.52 -1.61
C ASP A 197 -6.25 -11.95 -0.50
N LYS A 198 -7.38 -11.34 -0.89
CA LYS A 198 -8.41 -10.85 0.05
C LYS A 198 -9.45 -11.94 0.28
N TYR A 199 -9.93 -12.07 1.51
CA TYR A 199 -10.94 -13.06 1.87
C TYR A 199 -12.03 -12.48 2.75
N ASP A 200 -13.25 -12.94 2.49
CA ASP A 200 -14.27 -13.11 3.52
C ASP A 200 -14.15 -14.52 4.12
N LEU A 201 -15.02 -14.85 5.08
CA LEU A 201 -14.95 -16.13 5.75
C LEU A 201 -15.24 -17.31 4.82
N ASP A 202 -16.20 -17.20 3.91
CA ASP A 202 -16.66 -18.30 3.06
C ASP A 202 -15.62 -18.66 1.99
N SER A 203 -15.07 -17.64 1.33
CA SER A 203 -13.95 -17.78 0.40
C SER A 203 -12.71 -18.35 1.09
N ALA A 204 -12.43 -17.98 2.35
CA ALA A 204 -11.31 -18.55 3.10
C ALA A 204 -11.53 -20.02 3.43
N LEU A 205 -12.73 -20.41 3.89
CA LEU A 205 -13.04 -21.81 4.17
C LEU A 205 -12.92 -22.67 2.91
N THR A 206 -13.36 -22.13 1.77
CA THR A 206 -13.27 -22.81 0.47
C THR A 206 -11.82 -22.97 0.01
N ASP A 207 -11.03 -21.90 -0.02
CA ASP A 207 -9.63 -21.95 -0.51
C ASP A 207 -8.70 -22.79 0.39
N PHE A 208 -9.00 -22.86 1.69
CA PHE A 208 -8.28 -23.71 2.64
C PHE A 208 -8.90 -25.12 2.79
N GLU A 209 -9.82 -25.50 1.89
CA GLU A 209 -10.47 -26.82 1.82
C GLU A 209 -11.00 -27.29 3.19
N CYS A 210 -11.67 -26.40 3.91
CA CYS A 210 -12.25 -26.71 5.22
C CYS A 210 -13.51 -27.58 5.04
N PRO A 211 -13.64 -28.73 5.75
CA PRO A 211 -14.77 -29.65 5.60
C PRO A 211 -16.02 -29.16 6.35
N ILE A 212 -16.34 -27.87 6.26
CA ILE A 212 -17.49 -27.26 6.92
C ILE A 212 -18.13 -26.23 6.01
N LYS A 213 -19.46 -26.27 5.93
CA LYS A 213 -20.26 -25.23 5.28
C LYS A 213 -20.90 -24.36 6.35
N LEU A 214 -20.84 -23.05 6.16
CA LEU A 214 -21.47 -22.12 7.08
C LEU A 214 -22.98 -22.10 6.87
N LYS A 215 -23.69 -21.83 7.96
CA LYS A 215 -25.07 -21.34 7.89
C LYS A 215 -25.01 -19.82 7.97
N SER A 216 -25.68 -19.13 7.06
CA SER A 216 -25.73 -17.67 7.07
C SER A 216 -26.33 -17.17 8.38
N LYS A 217 -25.57 -16.37 9.13
CA LYS A 217 -26.09 -15.68 10.31
C LYS A 217 -26.95 -14.52 9.84
N LYS A 218 -28.12 -14.38 10.48
CA LYS A 218 -28.92 -13.16 10.42
C LYS A 218 -28.53 -12.28 11.62
N TYR A 219 -29.31 -11.25 11.87
CA TYR A 219 -29.13 -10.36 13.02
C TYR A 219 -29.90 -10.87 14.26
N GLY A 220 -29.36 -10.57 15.44
CA GLY A 220 -30.03 -10.72 16.74
C GLY A 220 -30.11 -12.12 17.33
N ILE A 221 -30.79 -12.24 18.47
CA ILE A 221 -30.95 -13.49 19.21
C ILE A 221 -32.03 -14.34 18.55
N SER A 222 -31.65 -15.51 18.06
CA SER A 222 -32.57 -16.53 17.56
C SER A 222 -31.94 -17.91 17.68
N GLU A 223 -32.77 -18.95 17.69
CA GLU A 223 -32.27 -20.34 17.70
C GLU A 223 -31.31 -20.61 16.54
N HIS A 224 -31.67 -20.16 15.33
CA HIS A 224 -30.83 -20.28 14.13
C HIS A 224 -29.47 -19.59 14.31
N ASN A 225 -29.44 -18.34 14.79
CA ASN A 225 -28.21 -17.58 14.95
C ASN A 225 -27.30 -18.15 16.04
N ILE A 226 -27.87 -18.63 17.15
CA ILE A 226 -27.09 -19.27 18.24
C ILE A 226 -26.43 -20.55 17.72
N LYS A 227 -27.19 -21.43 17.05
CA LYS A 227 -26.67 -22.66 16.44
C LYS A 227 -25.59 -22.36 15.41
N ALA A 228 -25.82 -21.38 14.54
CA ALA A 228 -24.83 -20.94 13.56
C ALA A 228 -23.56 -20.38 14.24
N SER A 229 -23.68 -19.62 15.33
CA SER A 229 -22.53 -19.07 16.06
C SER A 229 -21.70 -20.11 16.78
N ILE A 230 -22.33 -21.16 17.32
CA ILE A 230 -21.60 -22.30 17.89
C ILE A 230 -20.83 -23.05 16.78
N ASN A 231 -21.46 -23.29 15.63
CA ASN A 231 -20.81 -23.92 14.48
C ASN A 231 -19.64 -23.09 13.93
N ASN A 232 -19.75 -21.76 13.94
CA ASN A 232 -18.65 -20.87 13.54
C ASN A 232 -17.40 -21.04 14.39
N LEU A 233 -17.51 -21.32 15.69
CA LEU A 233 -16.33 -21.57 16.54
C LEU A 233 -15.52 -22.77 16.03
N ILE A 234 -16.21 -23.83 15.61
CA ILE A 234 -15.59 -25.00 15.01
C ILE A 234 -14.98 -24.61 13.66
N ALA A 235 -15.69 -23.86 12.82
CA ALA A 235 -15.20 -23.39 11.53
C ALA A 235 -13.91 -22.55 11.66
N TYR A 236 -13.87 -21.58 12.59
CA TYR A 236 -12.71 -20.71 12.82
C TYR A 236 -11.51 -21.53 13.27
N ARG A 237 -11.71 -22.50 14.16
CA ARG A 237 -10.65 -23.38 14.61
C ARG A 237 -10.13 -24.27 13.48
N ILE A 238 -11.02 -24.87 12.69
CA ILE A 238 -10.64 -25.69 11.53
C ILE A 238 -9.85 -24.85 10.53
N LEU A 239 -10.35 -23.66 10.19
CA LEU A 239 -9.67 -22.73 9.29
C LEU A 239 -8.28 -22.39 9.82
N TYR A 240 -8.15 -22.02 11.09
CA TYR A 240 -6.86 -21.77 11.73
C TYR A 240 -5.91 -22.97 11.60
N LYS A 241 -6.37 -24.20 11.86
CA LYS A 241 -5.51 -25.40 11.73
C LYS A 241 -5.10 -25.64 10.27
N GLN A 242 -5.99 -25.47 9.29
CA GLN A 242 -5.63 -25.62 7.86
C GLN A 242 -4.65 -24.53 7.41
N GLN A 243 -4.84 -23.30 7.88
CA GLN A 243 -3.90 -22.21 7.69
C GLN A 243 -2.52 -22.54 8.26
N MET A 244 -2.45 -23.13 9.46
CA MET A 244 -1.18 -23.51 10.06
C MET A 244 -0.49 -24.67 9.33
N LYS A 245 -1.23 -25.66 8.82
CA LYS A 245 -0.66 -26.68 7.91
C LYS A 245 -0.05 -26.06 6.66
N ARG A 246 -0.75 -25.10 6.03
CA ARG A 246 -0.21 -24.36 4.89
C ARG A 246 1.00 -23.50 5.30
N TYR A 247 0.98 -22.90 6.50
CA TYR A 247 2.10 -22.12 7.04
C TYR A 247 3.36 -22.96 7.24
N GLU A 248 3.25 -24.21 7.71
CA GLU A 248 4.37 -25.13 7.88
C GLU A 248 5.12 -25.37 6.55
N MET A 249 4.41 -25.37 5.42
CA MET A 249 5.00 -25.48 4.07
C MET A 249 5.92 -24.31 3.71
N PHE A 250 5.77 -23.15 4.36
CA PHE A 250 6.69 -22.01 4.19
C PHE A 250 8.00 -22.20 4.95
N CYS A 251 8.14 -23.22 5.79
CA CYS A 251 9.39 -23.57 6.48
C CYS A 251 10.04 -22.40 7.25
N ILE A 252 9.27 -21.52 7.90
CA ILE A 252 9.82 -20.37 8.67
C ILE A 252 9.44 -20.44 10.16
N PRO A 253 10.31 -19.99 11.09
CA PRO A 253 10.09 -20.16 12.53
C PRO A 253 9.31 -19.00 13.18
N LYS A 254 8.65 -18.15 12.39
CA LYS A 254 8.02 -16.93 12.90
C LYS A 254 6.73 -17.27 13.65
N GLN A 255 6.47 -16.56 14.75
CA GLN A 255 5.22 -16.77 15.48
C GLN A 255 4.05 -16.20 14.68
N GLU A 256 2.95 -16.96 14.61
CA GLU A 256 1.76 -16.66 13.80
C GLU A 256 1.14 -15.27 14.06
N HIS A 257 1.07 -14.81 15.31
CA HIS A 257 0.54 -13.48 15.66
C HIS A 257 1.46 -12.31 15.23
N ASN A 258 2.67 -12.59 14.74
CA ASN A 258 3.58 -11.59 14.16
C ASN A 258 3.55 -11.58 12.62
N LEU A 259 2.67 -12.37 12.02
CA LEU A 259 2.44 -12.39 10.58
C LEU A 259 1.36 -11.37 10.22
N LEU A 260 1.75 -10.31 9.51
CA LEU A 260 0.85 -9.20 9.18
C LEU A 260 0.66 -9.01 7.68
N SER A 261 1.58 -9.52 6.87
CA SER A 261 1.49 -9.47 5.42
C SER A 261 2.46 -10.47 4.80
N PRO A 262 2.39 -10.73 3.49
CA PRO A 262 3.40 -11.52 2.78
C PRO A 262 4.84 -11.01 3.00
N ALA A 263 5.05 -9.70 3.17
CA ALA A 263 6.36 -9.15 3.52
C ALA A 263 6.91 -9.68 4.87
N SER A 264 6.03 -10.15 5.76
CA SER A 264 6.45 -10.80 7.01
C SER A 264 7.13 -12.15 6.76
N ILE A 265 6.73 -12.87 5.70
CA ILE A 265 7.36 -14.11 5.24
C ILE A 265 8.74 -13.80 4.68
N GLY A 266 8.84 -12.83 3.75
CA GLY A 266 10.14 -12.43 3.18
C GLY A 266 11.16 -12.04 4.25
N LYS A 267 10.75 -11.22 5.23
CA LYS A 267 11.62 -10.87 6.38
C LYS A 267 12.02 -12.08 7.21
N ALA A 268 11.09 -13.01 7.45
CA ALA A 268 11.38 -14.23 8.20
C ALA A 268 12.42 -15.10 7.48
N TYR A 269 12.42 -15.12 6.15
CA TYR A 269 13.46 -15.79 5.36
C TYR A 269 14.82 -15.12 5.53
N LEU A 270 14.90 -13.78 5.41
CA LEU A 270 16.15 -13.05 5.63
C LEU A 270 16.71 -13.30 7.04
N GLU A 271 15.85 -13.27 8.07
CA GLU A 271 16.19 -13.58 9.45
C GLU A 271 16.65 -15.05 9.61
N LYS A 272 15.96 -16.01 8.97
CA LYS A 272 16.29 -17.44 9.01
C LYS A 272 17.66 -17.72 8.38
N ILE A 273 17.97 -17.07 7.26
CA ILE A 273 19.28 -17.14 6.60
C ILE A 273 20.37 -16.53 7.50
N GLY A 274 20.02 -15.61 8.39
CA GLY A 274 20.96 -14.88 9.23
C GLY A 274 21.51 -13.62 8.55
N ILE A 275 20.77 -13.08 7.57
CA ILE A 275 21.12 -11.81 6.93
C ILE A 275 20.91 -10.69 7.93
N LYS A 276 21.97 -9.92 8.19
CA LYS A 276 21.85 -8.70 8.99
C LYS A 276 21.38 -7.55 8.11
N PRO A 277 20.61 -6.59 8.65
CA PRO A 277 20.10 -5.51 7.85
C PRO A 277 21.16 -4.49 7.41
N PHE A 278 20.95 -3.84 6.26
CA PHE A 278 21.93 -2.96 5.61
C PHE A 278 22.45 -1.83 6.51
N LEU A 279 21.56 -1.12 7.23
CA LEU A 279 21.95 -0.03 8.13
C LEU A 279 22.67 -0.52 9.40
N GLU A 280 22.49 -1.80 9.79
CA GLU A 280 23.26 -2.42 10.87
C GLU A 280 24.66 -2.80 10.39
N GLN A 281 24.78 -3.34 9.16
CA GLN A 281 26.05 -3.72 8.57
C GLN A 281 26.88 -2.53 8.07
N ASN A 282 26.23 -1.43 7.71
CA ASN A 282 26.88 -0.23 7.20
C ASN A 282 26.49 1.00 8.05
N PRO A 283 26.83 1.03 9.36
CA PRO A 283 26.39 2.08 10.27
C PRO A 283 26.97 3.46 9.92
N GLN A 284 28.09 3.49 9.19
CA GLN A 284 28.78 4.71 8.74
C GLN A 284 28.46 5.07 7.27
N PHE A 285 27.49 4.41 6.64
CA PHE A 285 27.11 4.74 5.27
C PHE A 285 26.64 6.20 5.17
N SER A 286 27.12 6.94 4.17
CA SER A 286 26.81 8.37 4.03
C SER A 286 25.30 8.60 3.85
N LYS A 287 24.75 9.47 4.69
CA LYS A 287 23.33 9.88 4.60
C LYS A 287 23.09 10.79 3.41
N GLU A 288 24.07 11.60 3.02
CA GLU A 288 24.08 12.39 1.80
C GLU A 288 23.99 11.48 0.57
N LEU A 289 24.78 10.40 0.53
CA LEU A 289 24.71 9.41 -0.55
C LEU A 289 23.36 8.68 -0.58
N LEU A 290 22.77 8.36 0.58
CA LEU A 290 21.39 7.86 0.65
C LEU A 290 20.38 8.88 0.11
N GLY A 291 20.62 10.18 0.31
CA GLY A 291 19.83 11.26 -0.31
C GLY A 291 19.88 11.21 -1.84
N TYR A 292 21.08 11.06 -2.41
CA TYR A 292 21.25 10.92 -3.87
C TYR A 292 20.55 9.67 -4.40
N VAL A 293 20.78 8.51 -3.77
CA VAL A 293 20.12 7.24 -4.10
C VAL A 293 18.60 7.37 -4.05
N MET A 294 18.06 7.93 -2.97
CA MET A 294 16.60 8.10 -2.86
C MET A 294 16.06 9.06 -3.91
N SER A 295 16.81 10.09 -4.32
CA SER A 295 16.36 11.04 -5.36
C SER A 295 16.17 10.38 -6.74
N THR A 296 16.83 9.24 -6.99
CA THR A 296 16.66 8.45 -8.22
C THR A 296 15.51 7.43 -8.12
N TYR A 297 14.79 7.37 -7.00
CA TYR A 297 13.74 6.37 -6.79
C TYR A 297 12.41 6.79 -7.47
N TYR A 298 12.10 6.06 -8.54
CA TYR A 298 10.81 6.08 -9.23
C TYR A 298 10.23 4.66 -9.27
N GLY A 299 8.92 4.53 -9.20
CA GLY A 299 8.22 3.25 -9.31
C GLY A 299 8.15 2.71 -10.75
N GLY A 300 7.25 1.75 -10.96
CA GLY A 300 6.88 1.29 -12.30
C GLY A 300 6.20 2.40 -13.11
N ILE A 301 6.28 2.29 -14.44
CA ILE A 301 5.65 3.25 -15.38
C ILE A 301 4.37 2.64 -15.95
N VAL A 302 3.36 3.49 -16.12
CA VAL A 302 2.10 3.14 -16.76
C VAL A 302 1.78 4.23 -17.78
N GLU A 303 1.71 3.87 -19.06
CA GLU A 303 1.44 4.81 -20.16
C GLU A 303 0.28 4.28 -21.02
N ALA A 304 -0.70 5.15 -21.31
CA ALA A 304 -1.68 4.92 -22.36
C ALA A 304 -1.29 5.76 -23.57
N ARG A 305 -0.62 5.15 -24.54
CA ARG A 305 -0.05 5.85 -25.71
C ARG A 305 -1.09 6.04 -26.80
N ILE A 306 -1.89 5.01 -27.08
CA ILE A 306 -2.97 5.06 -28.08
C ILE A 306 -4.32 4.99 -27.35
N ARG A 307 -5.14 6.02 -27.53
CA ARG A 307 -6.42 6.18 -26.81
C ARG A 307 -7.65 5.76 -27.60
N VAL A 308 -7.49 5.13 -28.75
CA VAL A 308 -8.59 4.55 -29.54
C VAL A 308 -8.51 3.03 -29.48
N PRO A 309 -9.62 2.29 -29.70
CA PRO A 309 -9.60 0.85 -29.85
C PRO A 309 -8.52 0.40 -30.83
N THR A 310 -7.59 -0.39 -30.34
CA THR A 310 -6.39 -0.80 -31.09
C THR A 310 -6.19 -2.29 -30.94
N LEU A 311 -5.91 -2.98 -32.05
CA LEU A 311 -5.61 -4.41 -32.04
C LEU A 311 -4.21 -4.65 -31.45
N VAL A 312 -4.08 -5.52 -30.47
CA VAL A 312 -2.82 -5.76 -29.76
C VAL A 312 -2.65 -7.23 -29.41
N THR A 313 -1.42 -7.58 -29.05
CA THR A 313 -1.11 -8.75 -28.24
C THR A 313 -0.62 -8.28 -26.88
N ASN A 314 -1.21 -8.80 -25.81
CA ASN A 314 -0.86 -8.45 -24.44
C ASN A 314 0.22 -9.40 -23.91
N LEU A 315 1.43 -8.89 -23.75
CA LEU A 315 2.58 -9.62 -23.23
C LEU A 315 2.88 -9.21 -21.79
N ASP A 316 3.22 -10.18 -20.94
CA ASP A 316 3.57 -9.97 -19.53
C ASP A 316 4.97 -10.49 -19.23
N PHE A 317 5.77 -9.70 -18.50
CA PHE A 317 7.12 -10.10 -18.13
C PHE A 317 7.12 -10.99 -16.87
N ALA A 318 7.58 -12.22 -17.03
CA ALA A 318 7.63 -13.24 -16.00
C ALA A 318 8.52 -12.82 -14.82
N SER A 319 7.87 -12.58 -13.67
CA SER A 319 8.53 -12.28 -12.40
C SER A 319 9.52 -11.10 -12.52
N MET A 320 9.09 -9.97 -13.12
CA MET A 320 9.97 -8.85 -13.49
C MET A 320 10.98 -8.46 -12.40
N TYR A 321 10.53 -8.09 -11.19
CA TYR A 321 11.48 -7.69 -10.14
C TYR A 321 12.39 -8.83 -9.65
N PRO A 322 11.90 -10.07 -9.38
CA PRO A 322 12.79 -11.20 -9.13
C PRO A 322 13.83 -11.46 -10.23
N THR A 323 13.45 -11.38 -11.50
CA THR A 323 14.37 -11.59 -12.62
C THR A 323 15.42 -10.48 -12.70
N LEU A 324 15.02 -9.22 -12.52
CA LEU A 324 15.95 -8.10 -12.44
C LEU A 324 16.89 -8.22 -11.23
N PHE A 325 16.40 -8.74 -10.09
CA PHE A 325 17.20 -8.99 -8.90
C PHE A 325 18.35 -9.94 -9.19
N VAL A 326 18.08 -11.01 -9.94
CA VAL A 326 19.11 -11.97 -10.37
C VAL A 326 20.04 -11.35 -11.43
N LEU A 327 19.50 -10.66 -12.44
CA LEU A 327 20.29 -10.02 -13.52
C LEU A 327 21.32 -9.01 -12.99
N PHE A 328 20.91 -8.18 -12.04
CA PHE A 328 21.82 -7.21 -11.41
C PHE A 328 22.73 -7.84 -10.34
N GLY A 329 22.58 -9.12 -9.99
CA GLY A 329 23.35 -9.73 -8.91
C GLY A 329 23.04 -9.14 -7.52
N MET A 330 21.80 -8.71 -7.29
CA MET A 330 21.38 -7.99 -6.07
C MET A 330 21.49 -8.84 -4.79
N TYR A 331 21.56 -10.16 -4.91
CA TYR A 331 21.83 -11.03 -3.77
C TYR A 331 23.18 -10.71 -3.13
N GLY A 332 24.20 -10.35 -3.93
CA GLY A 332 25.50 -9.92 -3.43
C GLY A 332 25.40 -8.71 -2.50
N PHE A 333 24.58 -7.72 -2.85
CA PHE A 333 24.31 -6.55 -2.00
C PHE A 333 23.53 -6.88 -0.73
N LEU A 334 22.67 -7.90 -0.79
CA LEU A 334 21.88 -8.35 0.35
C LEU A 334 22.73 -9.10 1.39
N ILE A 335 23.75 -9.85 0.94
CA ILE A 335 24.60 -10.67 1.81
C ILE A 335 25.99 -10.06 2.08
N ALA A 336 26.29 -8.90 1.50
CA ALA A 336 27.59 -8.25 1.61
C ALA A 336 28.00 -8.03 3.07
N GLU A 337 29.30 -8.13 3.34
CA GLU A 337 29.86 -7.68 4.62
C GLU A 337 29.83 -6.16 4.72
N LYS A 338 30.11 -5.48 3.60
CA LYS A 338 30.06 -4.03 3.45
C LYS A 338 29.60 -3.68 2.03
N ILE A 339 28.87 -2.59 1.87
CA ILE A 339 28.65 -1.98 0.54
C ILE A 339 29.53 -0.74 0.45
N ASP A 340 30.40 -0.72 -0.56
CA ASP A 340 31.24 0.41 -0.87
C ASP A 340 30.80 1.12 -2.16
N HIS A 341 31.47 2.22 -2.47
CA HIS A 341 31.22 2.96 -3.70
C HIS A 341 32.51 3.52 -4.30
N GLN A 342 32.50 3.73 -5.61
CA GLN A 342 33.63 4.26 -6.39
C GLN A 342 33.14 5.38 -7.31
N THR A 343 33.97 6.40 -7.49
CA THR A 343 33.74 7.43 -8.52
C THR A 343 34.20 6.89 -9.87
N THR A 344 33.29 6.75 -10.82
CA THR A 344 33.50 6.03 -12.09
C THR A 344 33.04 6.85 -13.29
N THR A 345 33.07 8.19 -13.20
CA THR A 345 32.49 9.12 -14.18
C THR A 345 32.93 8.81 -15.61
N GLN A 346 34.24 8.73 -15.88
CA GLN A 346 34.77 8.49 -17.22
C GLN A 346 34.38 7.11 -17.75
N GLN A 347 34.61 6.06 -16.95
CA GLN A 347 34.29 4.67 -17.34
C GLN A 347 32.79 4.49 -17.60
N THR A 348 31.94 5.15 -16.81
CA THR A 348 30.49 5.13 -16.96
C THR A 348 30.06 5.86 -18.23
N GLN A 349 30.66 7.01 -18.55
CA GLN A 349 30.40 7.71 -19.82
C GLN A 349 30.81 6.85 -21.01
N GLU A 350 32.01 6.27 -21.00
CA GLU A 350 32.49 5.38 -22.08
C GLU A 350 31.58 4.15 -22.25
N PHE A 351 31.08 3.58 -21.15
CA PHE A 351 30.09 2.51 -21.19
C PHE A 351 28.76 2.99 -21.78
N LEU A 352 28.24 4.13 -21.33
CA LEU A 352 27.00 4.73 -21.82
C LEU A 352 27.09 5.08 -23.30
N ASP A 353 28.24 5.53 -23.80
CA ASP A 353 28.46 5.87 -25.21
C ASP A 353 28.50 4.61 -26.08
N ARG A 354 29.12 3.53 -25.60
CA ARG A 354 29.26 2.26 -26.33
C ARG A 354 28.02 1.37 -26.30
N ILE A 355 27.26 1.36 -25.21
CA ILE A 355 26.16 0.40 -25.03
C ILE A 355 25.07 0.57 -26.09
N THR A 356 24.59 -0.56 -26.64
CA THR A 356 23.55 -0.62 -27.65
C THR A 356 22.34 -1.40 -27.15
N ILE A 357 21.23 -1.38 -27.90
CA ILE A 357 20.05 -2.17 -27.57
C ILE A 357 20.36 -3.68 -27.47
N GLN A 358 21.24 -4.21 -28.32
CA GLN A 358 21.69 -5.60 -28.31
C GLN A 358 22.53 -5.95 -27.07
N SER A 359 23.01 -4.97 -26.32
CA SER A 359 23.68 -5.23 -25.04
C SER A 359 22.66 -5.53 -23.94
N ILE A 360 21.41 -5.09 -24.08
CA ILE A 360 20.35 -5.24 -23.07
C ILE A 360 19.83 -6.67 -22.98
N ASN A 361 19.86 -7.43 -24.09
CA ASN A 361 19.48 -8.85 -24.09
C ASN A 361 20.55 -9.80 -23.55
N LYS A 362 21.68 -9.28 -23.06
CA LYS A 362 22.80 -10.04 -22.52
C LYS A 362 22.82 -9.93 -20.99
N PRO A 363 22.61 -11.03 -20.23
CA PRO A 363 22.62 -11.01 -18.77
C PRO A 363 23.88 -10.37 -18.16
N GLU A 364 25.05 -10.60 -18.75
CA GLU A 364 26.35 -10.10 -18.30
C GLU A 364 26.52 -8.56 -18.38
N SER A 365 25.66 -7.87 -19.14
CA SER A 365 25.68 -6.41 -19.22
C SER A 365 25.08 -5.75 -17.98
N TRP A 366 24.14 -6.42 -17.31
CA TRP A 366 23.32 -5.82 -16.24
C TRP A 366 24.10 -5.46 -14.96
N PRO A 367 25.03 -6.30 -14.47
CA PRO A 367 25.85 -5.95 -13.31
C PRO A 367 26.72 -4.69 -13.50
N GLN A 368 27.04 -4.32 -14.76
CA GLN A 368 27.83 -3.13 -15.07
C GLN A 368 27.03 -1.82 -14.95
N MET A 369 25.70 -1.91 -14.75
CA MET A 369 24.81 -0.75 -14.72
C MET A 369 24.49 -0.26 -13.30
N ILE A 370 25.15 -0.78 -12.26
CA ILE A 370 24.87 -0.46 -10.84
C ILE A 370 25.54 0.86 -10.44
N THR A 371 25.14 1.92 -11.14
CA THR A 371 25.73 3.26 -11.04
C THR A 371 24.62 4.32 -11.01
N ILE A 372 24.75 5.31 -10.13
CA ILE A 372 23.97 6.56 -10.21
C ILE A 372 24.83 7.66 -10.82
N CYS A 373 24.21 8.50 -11.64
CA CYS A 373 24.84 9.48 -12.48
C CYS A 373 24.19 10.84 -12.26
N LYS A 374 25.01 11.87 -12.06
CA LYS A 374 24.60 13.26 -12.01
C LYS A 374 24.71 13.86 -13.40
N ILE A 375 23.63 14.44 -13.90
CA ILE A 375 23.57 15.03 -15.24
C ILE A 375 22.90 16.40 -15.20
N VAL A 376 23.13 17.20 -16.23
CA VAL A 376 22.23 18.29 -16.63
C VAL A 376 21.35 17.72 -17.73
N PRO A 377 20.05 17.47 -17.49
CA PRO A 377 19.16 16.97 -18.54
C PRO A 377 19.14 17.92 -19.74
N ASP A 378 19.15 17.39 -20.95
CA ASP A 378 19.15 18.20 -22.17
C ASP A 378 18.07 17.69 -23.15
N GLY A 379 16.80 17.82 -22.78
CA GLY A 379 15.71 17.20 -23.55
C GLY A 379 15.69 15.67 -23.49
N ASP A 380 16.42 15.10 -22.52
CA ASP A 380 16.47 13.67 -22.25
C ASP A 380 15.11 13.14 -21.77
N VAL A 381 14.75 11.92 -22.17
CA VAL A 381 13.49 11.27 -21.78
C VAL A 381 13.71 10.50 -20.48
N LEU A 382 13.31 11.10 -19.36
CA LEU A 382 13.62 10.62 -18.02
C LEU A 382 12.35 10.47 -17.16
N PRO A 383 12.37 9.56 -16.16
CA PRO A 383 11.30 9.52 -15.18
C PRO A 383 11.33 10.79 -14.33
N VAL A 384 10.17 11.40 -14.14
CA VAL A 384 10.02 12.60 -13.33
C VAL A 384 8.72 12.53 -12.56
N ARG A 385 8.73 13.08 -11.35
CA ARG A 385 7.53 13.28 -10.54
C ARG A 385 7.13 14.74 -10.60
N SER A 386 5.93 15.01 -11.10
CA SER A 386 5.38 16.37 -11.26
C SER A 386 3.87 16.36 -11.08
N THR A 387 3.28 17.53 -10.83
CA THR A 387 1.82 17.69 -10.69
C THR A 387 1.08 17.55 -12.01
N TYR A 388 1.72 17.88 -13.13
CA TYR A 388 1.09 17.91 -14.46
C TYR A 388 -0.25 18.69 -14.48
N GLY A 389 -0.35 19.75 -13.67
CA GLY A 389 -1.57 20.55 -13.51
C GLY A 389 -2.62 19.96 -12.55
N LYS A 390 -2.30 18.87 -11.84
CA LYS A 390 -3.15 18.24 -10.82
C LYS A 390 -2.73 18.65 -9.41
N ALA A 391 -3.58 18.36 -8.42
CA ALA A 391 -3.27 18.67 -7.02
C ALA A 391 -2.08 17.85 -6.48
N ILE A 392 -1.86 16.63 -6.97
CA ILE A 392 -0.81 15.73 -6.47
C ILE A 392 0.18 15.39 -7.57
N ALA A 393 1.44 15.27 -7.17
CA ALA A 393 2.51 14.84 -8.05
C ALA A 393 2.41 13.34 -8.38
N SER A 394 2.48 13.00 -9.66
CA SER A 394 2.56 11.63 -10.17
C SER A 394 3.85 11.40 -10.94
N ILE A 395 4.22 10.14 -11.18
CA ILE A 395 5.40 9.79 -11.97
C ILE A 395 4.99 9.61 -13.43
N ALA A 396 5.72 10.21 -14.37
CA ALA A 396 5.64 9.88 -15.79
C ALA A 396 7.03 10.01 -16.46
N LEU A 397 7.11 9.61 -17.72
CA LEU A 397 8.26 9.91 -18.58
C LEU A 397 8.04 11.26 -19.28
N ALA A 398 9.05 12.12 -19.25
CA ALA A 398 9.00 13.43 -19.89
C ALA A 398 10.37 13.81 -20.48
N HIS A 399 10.36 14.71 -21.46
CA HIS A 399 11.56 15.42 -21.86
C HIS A 399 11.87 16.48 -20.81
N LEU A 400 13.10 16.46 -20.27
CA LEU A 400 13.52 17.38 -19.22
C LEU A 400 14.59 18.34 -19.70
N THR A 401 14.37 19.63 -19.46
CA THR A 401 15.36 20.68 -19.72
C THR A 401 15.39 21.68 -18.56
N PRO A 402 16.52 21.87 -17.88
CA PRO A 402 16.66 22.89 -16.86
C PRO A 402 16.89 24.27 -17.51
N LYS A 403 16.25 25.30 -16.95
CA LYS A 403 16.42 26.70 -17.39
C LYS A 403 17.76 27.30 -16.95
N ASP A 404 18.32 26.81 -15.85
CA ASP A 404 19.45 27.40 -15.12
C ASP A 404 20.63 26.43 -14.95
N GLY A 405 20.66 25.33 -15.71
CA GLY A 405 21.69 24.30 -15.59
C GLY A 405 21.55 23.41 -14.34
N THR A 406 20.38 23.40 -13.69
CA THR A 406 20.10 22.52 -12.56
C THR A 406 20.42 21.05 -12.89
N VAL A 407 21.17 20.44 -11.98
CA VAL A 407 21.61 19.04 -12.07
C VAL A 407 20.67 18.12 -11.30
N LEU A 408 20.47 16.91 -11.83
CA LEU A 408 19.68 15.85 -11.21
C LEU A 408 20.48 14.54 -11.19
N TRP A 409 20.14 13.64 -10.26
CA TRP A 409 20.67 12.28 -10.20
C TRP A 409 19.70 11.29 -10.84
N TYR A 410 20.24 10.37 -11.63
CA TYR A 410 19.53 9.27 -12.27
C TYR A 410 20.32 7.98 -12.18
N THR A 411 19.65 6.84 -12.30
CA THR A 411 20.36 5.56 -12.43
C THR A 411 20.91 5.41 -13.86
N LEU A 412 21.99 4.68 -14.04
CA LEU A 412 22.52 4.39 -15.37
C LEU A 412 21.49 3.66 -16.28
N PRO A 413 20.67 2.69 -15.80
CA PRO A 413 19.61 2.11 -16.61
C PRO A 413 18.58 3.14 -17.12
N ASP A 414 18.24 4.18 -16.34
CA ASP A 414 17.36 5.26 -16.81
C ASP A 414 18.04 6.10 -17.91
N LEU A 415 19.36 6.34 -17.80
CA LEU A 415 20.10 7.05 -18.85
C LEU A 415 20.25 6.23 -20.14
N ILE A 416 20.46 4.93 -20.03
CA ILE A 416 20.46 4.01 -21.18
C ILE A 416 19.08 4.01 -21.83
N ALA A 417 18.01 3.96 -21.02
CA ALA A 417 16.64 4.02 -21.50
C ALA A 417 16.32 5.35 -22.23
N SER A 418 16.89 6.47 -21.78
CA SER A 418 16.83 7.74 -22.51
C SER A 418 17.60 7.63 -23.84
N LYS A 419 18.86 7.16 -23.80
CA LYS A 419 19.73 7.03 -24.99
C LYS A 419 19.10 6.21 -26.11
N ILE A 420 18.53 5.05 -25.81
CA ILE A 420 17.96 4.19 -26.86
C ILE A 420 16.68 4.76 -27.47
N ARG A 421 15.99 5.67 -26.77
CA ARG A 421 14.81 6.37 -27.29
C ARG A 421 15.17 7.61 -28.10
N THR A 422 16.17 8.37 -27.65
CA THR A 422 16.54 9.66 -28.26
C THR A 422 17.66 9.54 -29.28
N GLY A 423 18.41 8.44 -29.26
CA GLY A 423 19.66 8.28 -30.00
C GLY A 423 20.84 9.04 -29.39
N LYS A 424 20.63 9.79 -28.30
CA LYS A 424 21.63 10.67 -27.67
C LYS A 424 22.07 10.14 -26.32
N ALA A 425 23.37 9.97 -26.11
CA ALA A 425 23.92 9.65 -24.79
C ALA A 425 23.92 10.91 -23.90
N PRO A 426 23.26 10.90 -22.73
CA PRO A 426 23.36 12.00 -21.77
C PRO A 426 24.80 12.23 -21.31
N LYS A 427 25.19 13.49 -21.09
CA LYS A 427 26.50 13.86 -20.55
C LYS A 427 26.53 13.71 -19.03
N ILE A 428 27.42 12.85 -18.54
CA ILE A 428 27.61 12.56 -17.12
C ILE A 428 28.61 13.56 -16.53
N LEU A 429 28.21 14.23 -15.45
CA LEU A 429 29.07 15.11 -14.67
C LEU A 429 29.80 14.36 -13.55
N GLU A 430 29.10 13.40 -12.94
CA GLU A 430 29.59 12.61 -11.82
C GLU A 430 28.91 11.24 -11.86
N ALA A 431 29.65 10.16 -11.65
CA ALA A 431 29.09 8.82 -11.52
C ALA A 431 29.60 8.11 -10.27
N ILE A 432 28.70 7.43 -9.57
CA ILE A 432 28.99 6.65 -8.36
C ILE A 432 28.50 5.23 -8.59
N THR A 433 29.44 4.28 -8.69
CA THR A 433 29.17 2.84 -8.80
C THR A 433 29.19 2.21 -7.42
N PHE A 434 28.17 1.40 -7.11
CA PHE A 434 28.11 0.67 -5.85
C PHE A 434 28.68 -0.74 -6.00
N VAL A 435 29.43 -1.21 -5.00
CA VAL A 435 30.10 -2.50 -5.03
C VAL A 435 29.86 -3.25 -3.71
N PRO A 436 29.36 -4.50 -3.75
CA PRO A 436 29.29 -5.34 -2.55
C PRO A 436 30.68 -5.93 -2.26
N ILE A 437 31.13 -5.79 -1.01
CA ILE A 437 32.43 -6.28 -0.54
C ILE A 437 32.21 -7.42 0.46
N GLY A 438 32.86 -8.55 0.19
CA GLY A 438 32.83 -9.74 1.05
C GLY A 438 31.44 -10.34 1.22
N VAL A 439 31.32 -11.27 2.17
CA VAL A 439 30.06 -11.90 2.55
C VAL A 439 29.97 -11.88 4.07
N GLN A 440 28.85 -11.41 4.60
CA GLN A 440 28.67 -11.30 6.05
C GLN A 440 28.80 -12.65 6.77
N ARG A 441 29.34 -12.60 7.98
CA ARG A 441 29.43 -13.78 8.86
C ARG A 441 28.04 -14.15 9.42
N GLY A 442 27.84 -15.42 9.75
CA GLY A 442 26.61 -15.91 10.39
C GLY A 442 25.48 -16.32 9.43
N LEU A 443 25.73 -16.31 8.11
CA LEU A 443 24.82 -16.92 7.14
C LEU A 443 24.71 -18.43 7.37
N ARG A 444 23.49 -18.94 7.28
CA ARG A 444 23.12 -20.33 7.58
C ARG A 444 22.53 -21.01 6.34
N GLU A 445 22.77 -22.31 6.26
CA GLU A 445 21.98 -23.18 5.39
C GLU A 445 20.56 -23.29 5.94
N ILE A 446 19.55 -23.25 5.06
CA ILE A 446 18.15 -23.31 5.45
C ILE A 446 17.33 -24.24 4.56
N SER A 447 16.36 -24.93 5.14
CA SER A 447 15.32 -25.61 4.35
C SER A 447 14.37 -24.60 3.71
N LEU A 448 13.95 -24.91 2.49
CA LEU A 448 12.97 -24.20 1.68
C LEU A 448 11.75 -25.12 1.42
N PRO A 449 10.64 -24.60 0.86
CA PRO A 449 9.52 -25.43 0.46
C PRO A 449 9.94 -26.47 -0.59
N ASN A 450 9.10 -27.48 -0.80
CA ASN A 450 9.35 -28.58 -1.73
C ASN A 450 10.60 -29.42 -1.41
N GLY A 451 10.99 -29.51 -0.14
CA GLY A 451 12.17 -30.29 0.28
C GLY A 451 13.52 -29.71 -0.19
N MET A 452 13.53 -28.50 -0.74
CA MET A 452 14.76 -27.83 -1.16
C MET A 452 15.59 -27.36 0.04
N THR A 453 16.89 -27.21 -0.18
CA THR A 453 17.82 -26.58 0.78
C THR A 453 18.53 -25.41 0.13
N LEU A 454 18.67 -24.27 0.80
CA LEU A 454 19.51 -23.15 0.36
C LEU A 454 20.88 -23.22 1.02
N ALA A 455 21.92 -23.47 0.23
CA ALA A 455 23.29 -23.47 0.73
C ALA A 455 23.74 -22.05 1.12
N LYS A 456 24.75 -21.95 2.01
CA LYS A 456 25.29 -20.67 2.46
C LYS A 456 25.81 -19.84 1.27
N GLY A 457 25.32 -18.61 1.15
CA GLY A 457 25.73 -17.67 0.09
C GLY A 457 25.08 -17.92 -1.28
N GLN A 458 24.29 -18.99 -1.44
CA GLN A 458 23.52 -19.23 -2.66
C GLN A 458 22.36 -18.25 -2.79
N ASP A 459 22.08 -17.77 -4.00
CA ASP A 459 20.99 -16.84 -4.30
C ASP A 459 19.61 -17.49 -4.08
N LEU A 460 18.91 -17.00 -3.04
CA LEU A 460 17.55 -17.42 -2.68
C LEU A 460 16.54 -17.19 -3.80
N ILE A 461 16.59 -16.02 -4.44
CA ILE A 461 15.59 -15.60 -5.43
C ILE A 461 15.75 -16.45 -6.68
N LYS A 462 16.98 -16.61 -7.17
CA LYS A 462 17.26 -17.48 -8.32
C LYS A 462 16.78 -18.90 -8.07
N LYS A 463 17.14 -19.49 -6.93
CA LYS A 463 16.76 -20.87 -6.58
C LYS A 463 15.25 -21.09 -6.53
N ILE A 464 14.51 -20.15 -5.91
CA ILE A 464 13.05 -20.23 -5.79
C ILE A 464 12.37 -20.11 -7.16
N ILE A 465 12.85 -19.21 -8.02
CA ILE A 465 12.26 -19.01 -9.35
C ILE A 465 12.54 -20.19 -10.28
N GLU A 466 13.75 -20.75 -10.28
CA GLU A 466 14.09 -21.95 -11.05
C GLU A 466 13.19 -23.13 -10.66
N GLU A 467 13.01 -23.38 -9.36
CA GLU A 467 12.12 -24.44 -8.91
C GLU A 467 10.67 -24.18 -9.31
N ARG A 468 10.23 -22.92 -9.24
CA ARG A 468 8.89 -22.54 -9.68
C ARG A 468 8.69 -22.84 -11.17
N PHE A 469 9.68 -22.61 -12.03
CA PHE A 469 9.58 -22.96 -13.45
C PHE A 469 9.50 -24.47 -13.66
N ARG A 470 10.34 -25.26 -12.99
CA ARG A 470 10.27 -26.73 -13.06
C ARG A 470 8.90 -27.29 -12.68
N ILE A 471 8.26 -26.71 -11.66
CA ILE A 471 6.91 -27.11 -11.26
C ILE A 471 5.89 -26.74 -12.34
N LYS A 472 5.98 -25.52 -12.89
CA LYS A 472 5.06 -25.06 -13.94
C LYS A 472 5.15 -25.91 -15.22
N ASP A 473 6.34 -26.33 -15.62
CA ASP A 473 6.55 -27.12 -16.84
C ASP A 473 5.98 -28.54 -16.73
N LYS A 474 5.82 -29.05 -15.51
CA LYS A 474 5.19 -30.35 -15.24
C LYS A 474 3.69 -30.23 -14.99
N LEU A 475 3.17 -29.03 -14.76
CA LEU A 475 1.82 -28.82 -14.24
C LEU A 475 0.72 -29.36 -15.17
N ASP A 476 0.91 -29.23 -16.48
CA ASP A 476 -0.05 -29.70 -17.49
C ASP A 476 -0.07 -31.23 -17.61
N LYS A 477 0.94 -31.93 -17.05
CA LYS A 477 1.04 -33.39 -17.03
C LYS A 477 0.51 -34.02 -15.74
N LEU A 478 0.15 -33.19 -14.76
CA LEU A 478 -0.36 -33.65 -13.46
C LEU A 478 -1.88 -33.58 -13.44
N GLU A 479 -2.51 -34.47 -12.66
CA GLU A 479 -3.96 -34.49 -12.46
C GLU A 479 -4.32 -34.59 -10.96
N GLY A 480 -5.59 -34.36 -10.65
CA GLY A 480 -6.14 -34.54 -9.31
C GLY A 480 -5.36 -33.81 -8.20
N ASN A 481 -5.06 -34.54 -7.12
CA ASN A 481 -4.40 -33.98 -5.93
C ASN A 481 -2.94 -33.60 -6.17
N GLU A 482 -2.22 -34.30 -7.05
CA GLU A 482 -0.82 -33.97 -7.35
C GLU A 482 -0.73 -32.60 -8.03
N LYS A 483 -1.61 -32.32 -9.00
CA LYS A 483 -1.71 -31.01 -9.63
C LYS A 483 -2.00 -29.92 -8.61
N LYS A 484 -3.00 -30.13 -7.73
CA LYS A 484 -3.35 -29.17 -6.67
C LYS A 484 -2.17 -28.87 -5.74
N GLN A 485 -1.42 -29.89 -5.33
CA GLN A 485 -0.24 -29.70 -4.47
C GLN A 485 0.86 -28.92 -5.20
N ALA A 486 1.14 -29.24 -6.46
CA ALA A 486 2.09 -28.50 -7.29
C ALA A 486 1.66 -27.03 -7.48
N GLU A 487 0.36 -26.77 -7.71
CA GLU A 487 -0.20 -25.41 -7.79
C GLU A 487 -0.04 -24.64 -6.47
N LEU A 488 -0.24 -25.30 -5.33
CA LEU A 488 -0.04 -24.68 -4.03
C LEU A 488 1.43 -24.32 -3.79
N ILE A 489 2.36 -25.25 -4.08
CA ILE A 489 3.80 -25.03 -3.92
C ILE A 489 4.27 -23.88 -4.82
N GLN A 490 3.88 -23.83 -6.10
CA GLN A 490 4.29 -22.72 -6.98
C GLN A 490 3.71 -21.37 -6.55
N LYS A 491 2.52 -21.32 -5.93
CA LYS A 491 1.98 -20.11 -5.29
C LYS A 491 2.82 -19.69 -4.08
N ILE A 492 3.19 -20.63 -3.20
CA ILE A 492 4.06 -20.38 -2.03
C ILE A 492 5.41 -19.80 -2.49
N LEU A 493 6.06 -20.43 -3.48
CA LEU A 493 7.32 -19.96 -4.05
C LEU A 493 7.19 -18.55 -4.66
N LYS A 494 6.09 -18.26 -5.37
CA LYS A 494 5.78 -16.92 -5.90
C LYS A 494 5.70 -15.88 -4.78
N ILE A 495 5.03 -16.20 -3.68
CA ILE A 495 4.90 -15.32 -2.51
C ILE A 495 6.27 -15.02 -1.90
N ILE A 496 7.11 -16.04 -1.71
CA ILE A 496 8.44 -15.87 -1.12
C ILE A 496 9.32 -14.99 -2.03
N ALA A 497 9.36 -15.27 -3.34
CA ALA A 497 10.15 -14.50 -4.30
C ALA A 497 9.73 -13.02 -4.35
N ASN A 498 8.43 -12.75 -4.48
CA ASN A 498 7.92 -11.38 -4.57
C ASN A 498 8.07 -10.61 -3.26
N SER A 499 7.83 -11.27 -2.12
CA SER A 499 7.94 -10.62 -0.82
C SER A 499 9.38 -10.29 -0.43
N THR A 500 10.36 -11.04 -0.93
CA THR A 500 11.79 -10.89 -0.55
C THR A 500 12.59 -10.01 -1.51
N SER A 501 12.20 -9.91 -2.78
CA SER A 501 13.03 -9.27 -3.82
C SER A 501 13.06 -7.74 -3.81
N TYR A 502 11.92 -7.07 -3.58
CA TYR A 502 11.81 -5.62 -3.84
C TYR A 502 11.31 -4.78 -2.65
N GLY A 503 10.04 -4.97 -2.24
CA GLY A 503 9.35 -3.99 -1.41
C GLY A 503 9.93 -3.80 0.00
N ILE A 504 10.59 -4.82 0.54
CA ILE A 504 11.26 -4.76 1.84
C ILE A 504 12.45 -3.78 1.82
N SER A 505 13.18 -3.71 0.70
CA SER A 505 14.43 -2.96 0.56
C SER A 505 14.22 -1.43 0.51
N VAL A 506 13.02 -0.96 0.17
CA VAL A 506 12.66 0.48 0.24
C VAL A 506 11.58 0.75 1.30
N GLN A 507 11.40 -0.17 2.26
CA GLN A 507 10.40 0.00 3.31
C GLN A 507 10.74 1.22 4.17
N ILE A 508 9.85 2.22 4.15
CA ILE A 508 9.84 3.34 5.08
C ILE A 508 8.56 3.25 5.93
N ASN A 509 8.72 3.31 7.25
CA ASN A 509 7.65 3.33 8.24
C ASN A 509 7.43 4.76 8.72
N THR A 510 6.25 5.28 8.47
CA THR A 510 5.86 6.63 8.88
C THR A 510 5.12 6.57 10.20
N ARG A 511 5.31 7.57 11.06
CA ARG A 511 4.50 7.74 12.27
C ARG A 511 4.21 9.22 12.52
N LYS A 512 2.95 9.55 12.83
CA LYS A 512 2.58 10.85 13.38
C LYS A 512 3.08 10.97 14.83
N THR A 513 3.45 12.17 15.23
CA THR A 513 3.94 12.51 16.56
C THR A 513 3.12 13.68 17.10
N MET A 514 2.92 13.74 18.42
CA MET A 514 2.11 14.79 19.04
C MET A 514 2.76 16.18 18.98
N LEU A 515 4.10 16.23 19.00
CA LEU A 515 4.88 17.45 18.94
C LEU A 515 5.85 17.37 17.75
N PRO A 516 6.12 18.49 17.06
CA PRO A 516 6.99 18.48 15.90
C PRO A 516 8.40 18.03 16.30
N LYS A 517 9.03 17.22 15.45
CA LYS A 517 10.39 16.70 15.64
C LYS A 517 11.32 17.33 14.61
N LYS A 518 12.53 17.67 15.07
CA LYS A 518 13.63 18.09 14.19
C LYS A 518 14.11 16.90 13.38
N VAL A 519 14.16 17.07 12.07
CA VAL A 519 14.66 16.08 11.10
C VAL A 519 15.65 16.75 10.16
N THR A 520 16.71 16.05 9.80
CA THR A 520 17.58 16.43 8.69
C THR A 520 17.11 15.74 7.43
N VAL A 521 16.97 16.50 6.35
CA VAL A 521 16.57 16.06 5.02
C VAL A 521 17.81 16.01 4.13
N TYR A 522 17.98 14.90 3.42
CA TYR A 522 19.05 14.65 2.47
C TYR A 522 18.43 14.39 1.09
N GLY A 523 18.70 15.30 0.14
CA GLY A 523 18.33 15.19 -1.26
C GLY A 523 19.48 15.68 -2.14
N LEU A 524 19.22 16.60 -3.08
CA LEU A 524 20.32 17.33 -3.74
C LEU A 524 20.99 18.29 -2.76
N ASP A 525 20.18 18.91 -1.88
CA ASP A 525 20.61 19.74 -0.78
C ASP A 525 20.46 18.99 0.56
N LYS A 526 21.13 19.51 1.59
CA LYS A 526 21.00 19.08 2.99
C LYS A 526 20.46 20.23 3.84
N PHE A 527 19.40 19.99 4.59
CA PHE A 527 18.82 21.00 5.48
C PHE A 527 18.05 20.38 6.64
N ASP A 528 17.90 21.15 7.72
CA ASP A 528 17.08 20.76 8.87
C ASP A 528 15.68 21.39 8.77
N THR A 529 14.67 20.65 9.23
CA THR A 529 13.29 21.14 9.31
C THR A 529 12.55 20.48 10.47
N GLN A 530 11.31 20.90 10.72
CA GLN A 530 10.43 20.32 11.72
C GLN A 530 9.22 19.66 11.07
N THR A 531 8.85 18.46 11.55
CA THR A 531 7.68 17.74 11.05
C THR A 531 6.95 17.00 12.17
N TYR A 532 5.64 16.90 12.06
CA TYR A 532 4.80 16.03 12.91
C TYR A 532 4.83 14.57 12.45
N LYS A 533 5.25 14.30 11.22
CA LYS A 533 5.26 12.97 10.60
C LYS A 533 6.69 12.59 10.32
N ILE A 534 7.21 11.64 11.09
CA ILE A 534 8.58 11.17 10.95
C ILE A 534 8.62 9.86 10.18
N GLU A 535 9.74 9.63 9.51
CA GLU A 535 9.99 8.47 8.66
C GLU A 535 11.16 7.67 9.22
N ASN A 536 10.99 6.35 9.32
CA ASN A 536 12.04 5.46 9.78
C ASN A 536 12.19 4.33 8.76
N ALA A 537 13.43 4.04 8.39
CA ALA A 537 13.76 2.85 7.61
C ALA A 537 13.18 1.60 8.29
N GLY A 538 12.58 0.71 7.49
CA GLY A 538 12.25 -0.65 7.91
C GLY A 538 13.53 -1.44 8.20
N PRO A 539 13.43 -2.60 8.88
CA PRO A 539 14.60 -3.36 9.30
C PRO A 539 15.58 -3.59 8.15
N PHE A 540 15.12 -4.19 7.05
CA PHE A 540 15.93 -4.55 5.89
C PHE A 540 15.95 -3.48 4.77
N PHE A 541 15.82 -2.20 5.13
CA PHE A 541 15.94 -1.10 4.18
C PHE A 541 17.33 -1.08 3.52
N ASN A 542 17.39 -1.27 2.20
CA ASN A 542 18.55 -1.11 1.34
C ASN A 542 18.09 -0.50 0.00
N PRO A 543 18.04 0.83 -0.12
CA PRO A 543 17.42 1.49 -1.27
C PRO A 543 18.21 1.29 -2.57
N ILE A 544 19.51 0.96 -2.48
CA ILE A 544 20.37 0.64 -3.63
C ILE A 544 19.74 -0.48 -4.45
N ILE A 545 19.27 -1.55 -3.80
CA ILE A 545 18.59 -2.66 -4.47
C ILE A 545 17.36 -2.13 -5.22
N SER A 546 16.45 -1.44 -4.52
CA SER A 546 15.16 -1.05 -5.07
C SER A 546 15.25 -0.08 -6.26
N ILE A 547 16.19 0.87 -6.25
CA ILE A 547 16.31 1.85 -7.35
C ILE A 547 16.72 1.19 -8.68
N PHE A 548 17.62 0.20 -8.63
CA PHE A 548 18.07 -0.50 -9.84
C PHE A 548 17.00 -1.47 -10.34
N LEU A 549 16.23 -2.11 -9.45
CA LEU A 549 15.12 -2.96 -9.88
C LEU A 549 14.05 -2.17 -10.65
N THR A 550 13.63 -1.00 -10.17
CA THR A 550 12.62 -0.21 -10.87
C THR A 550 13.18 0.48 -12.12
N ALA A 551 14.45 0.88 -12.11
CA ALA A 551 15.09 1.40 -13.31
C ALA A 551 15.27 0.34 -14.39
N GLY A 552 15.64 -0.88 -14.00
CA GLY A 552 15.72 -2.04 -14.87
C GLY A 552 14.39 -2.37 -15.55
N SER A 553 13.27 -2.29 -14.81
CA SER A 553 11.95 -2.47 -15.42
C SER A 553 11.65 -1.40 -16.46
N ARG A 554 12.01 -0.14 -16.19
CA ARG A 554 11.84 0.97 -17.15
C ARG A 554 12.73 0.79 -18.39
N LEU A 555 13.93 0.24 -18.23
CA LEU A 555 14.84 -0.09 -19.34
C LEU A 555 14.27 -1.22 -20.22
N ILE A 556 13.65 -2.24 -19.62
CA ILE A 556 12.93 -3.30 -20.38
C ILE A 556 11.82 -2.67 -21.22
N LEU A 557 10.96 -1.82 -20.63
CA LEU A 557 9.88 -1.16 -21.36
C LEU A 557 10.41 -0.23 -22.48
N ALA A 558 11.50 0.50 -22.21
CA ALA A 558 12.17 1.32 -23.22
C ALA A 558 12.69 0.49 -24.39
N THR A 559 13.22 -0.69 -24.10
CA THR A 559 13.74 -1.61 -25.11
C THR A 559 12.61 -2.16 -25.98
N VAL A 560 11.47 -2.55 -25.39
CA VAL A 560 10.28 -2.97 -26.15
C VAL A 560 9.81 -1.85 -27.08
N GLU A 561 9.69 -0.64 -26.55
CA GLU A 561 9.31 0.56 -27.32
C GLU A 561 10.25 0.79 -28.51
N THR A 562 11.57 0.81 -28.28
CA THR A 562 12.55 1.03 -29.35
C THR A 562 12.54 -0.08 -30.40
N ILE A 563 12.40 -1.35 -30.02
CA ILE A 563 12.29 -2.47 -30.99
C ILE A 563 11.06 -2.28 -31.88
N LEU A 564 9.92 -1.91 -31.29
CA LEU A 564 8.70 -1.68 -32.05
C LEU A 564 8.86 -0.51 -33.01
N GLU A 565 9.38 0.62 -32.55
CA GLU A 565 9.59 1.81 -33.40
C GLU A 565 10.54 1.51 -34.58
N GLN A 566 11.61 0.74 -34.36
CA GLN A 566 12.56 0.32 -35.42
C GLN A 566 11.94 -0.62 -36.46
N ASN A 567 10.82 -1.28 -36.13
CA ASN A 567 10.16 -2.27 -36.99
C ASN A 567 8.76 -1.80 -37.45
N ASN A 568 8.47 -0.50 -37.38
CA ASN A 568 7.14 0.07 -37.72
C ASN A 568 5.99 -0.54 -36.91
N GLY A 569 6.28 -1.00 -35.69
CA GLY A 569 5.32 -1.46 -34.71
C GLY A 569 4.85 -0.34 -33.77
N TYR A 570 3.96 -0.69 -32.85
CA TYR A 570 3.49 0.22 -31.82
C TYR A 570 3.26 -0.48 -30.50
N MET A 571 3.41 0.28 -29.42
CA MET A 571 2.96 -0.08 -28.09
C MET A 571 1.77 0.82 -27.74
N ALA A 572 0.57 0.24 -27.65
CA ALA A 572 -0.65 1.00 -27.36
C ALA A 572 -0.75 1.40 -25.89
N TYR A 573 -0.33 0.50 -24.99
CA TYR A 573 -0.43 0.65 -23.55
C TYR A 573 0.67 -0.15 -22.84
N CYS A 574 1.10 0.30 -21.66
CA CYS A 574 1.94 -0.49 -20.76
C CYS A 574 1.56 -0.24 -19.30
N ASP A 575 1.80 -1.24 -18.46
CA ASP A 575 1.60 -1.18 -17.02
C ASP A 575 2.64 -2.02 -16.30
N THR A 576 3.74 -1.36 -15.89
CA THR A 576 4.87 -1.93 -15.15
C THR A 576 5.58 -3.09 -15.87
N ASP A 577 4.95 -4.27 -15.88
CA ASP A 577 5.43 -5.53 -16.45
C ASP A 577 4.59 -6.03 -17.64
N ALA A 578 3.43 -5.45 -17.89
CA ALA A 578 2.58 -5.76 -19.04
C ALA A 578 2.75 -4.73 -20.18
N VAL A 579 2.84 -5.20 -21.42
CA VAL A 579 2.95 -4.39 -22.65
C VAL A 579 1.95 -4.85 -23.70
N PHE A 580 1.31 -3.89 -24.36
CA PHE A 580 0.23 -4.10 -25.32
C PHE A 580 0.75 -3.69 -26.69
N VAL A 581 1.28 -4.66 -27.43
CA VAL A 581 2.08 -4.41 -28.62
C VAL A 581 1.32 -4.80 -29.88
N SER A 582 1.69 -4.23 -31.03
CA SER A 582 1.07 -4.62 -32.30
C SER A 582 1.27 -6.12 -32.57
N PRO A 583 0.21 -6.86 -32.98
CA PRO A 583 0.23 -8.33 -32.92
C PRO A 583 1.37 -8.99 -33.70
N GLN A 584 1.66 -8.48 -34.90
CA GLN A 584 2.71 -9.01 -35.77
C GLN A 584 4.13 -8.93 -35.19
N HIS A 585 4.36 -8.12 -34.16
CA HIS A 585 5.68 -7.94 -33.53
C HIS A 585 5.82 -8.64 -32.18
N ALA A 586 4.78 -9.31 -31.68
CA ALA A 586 4.83 -9.98 -30.38
C ALA A 586 5.99 -10.99 -30.31
N LYS A 587 6.13 -11.83 -31.34
CA LYS A 587 7.22 -12.83 -31.44
C LYS A 587 8.60 -12.19 -31.47
N LEU A 588 8.77 -11.06 -32.15
CA LEU A 588 10.04 -10.33 -32.20
C LEU A 588 10.49 -9.91 -30.79
N ILE A 589 9.56 -9.42 -29.97
CA ILE A 589 9.83 -9.07 -28.57
C ILE A 589 10.19 -10.31 -27.74
N GLN A 590 9.41 -11.39 -27.87
CA GLN A 590 9.66 -12.65 -27.16
C GLN A 590 11.06 -13.22 -27.48
N GLU A 591 11.42 -13.25 -28.76
CA GLU A 591 12.72 -13.75 -29.22
C GLU A 591 13.90 -12.91 -28.75
N PHE A 592 13.75 -11.58 -28.74
CA PHE A 592 14.76 -10.67 -28.23
C PHE A 592 15.06 -10.94 -26.76
N PHE A 593 14.02 -11.04 -25.93
CA PHE A 593 14.15 -11.22 -24.48
C PHE A 593 14.41 -12.68 -24.06
N ARG A 594 14.21 -13.67 -24.92
CA ARG A 594 14.56 -15.07 -24.64
C ARG A 594 16.03 -15.22 -24.21
N LYS A 595 16.93 -14.44 -24.84
CA LYS A 595 18.38 -14.47 -24.54
C LYS A 595 18.73 -13.84 -23.18
N LEU A 596 17.82 -13.07 -22.59
CA LEU A 596 18.04 -12.38 -21.32
C LEU A 596 17.78 -13.27 -20.09
N SER A 597 17.18 -14.45 -20.23
CA SER A 597 16.85 -15.31 -19.08
C SER A 597 18.11 -15.61 -18.24
N PRO A 598 18.15 -15.25 -16.94
CA PRO A 598 19.28 -15.55 -16.05
C PRO A 598 19.20 -16.95 -15.40
N TYR A 599 18.21 -17.74 -15.79
CA TYR A 599 17.85 -19.02 -15.18
C TYR A 599 18.37 -20.19 -16.01
N SER A 600 18.58 -21.34 -15.36
CA SER A 600 19.05 -22.56 -16.05
C SER A 600 18.04 -23.11 -17.06
N GLU A 601 16.74 -22.93 -16.80
CA GLU A 601 15.67 -23.36 -17.71
C GLU A 601 15.49 -22.32 -18.83
N ASN A 602 15.27 -22.79 -20.07
CA ASN A 602 14.97 -21.92 -21.21
C ASN A 602 13.57 -21.30 -21.04
N THR A 603 13.52 -20.22 -20.27
CA THR A 603 12.28 -19.59 -19.86
C THR A 603 11.98 -18.41 -20.74
N GLU A 604 10.80 -18.43 -21.34
CA GLU A 604 10.26 -17.27 -22.02
C GLU A 604 9.89 -16.17 -21.00
N LEU A 605 10.59 -15.04 -21.07
CA LEU A 605 10.41 -13.92 -20.14
C LEU A 605 9.16 -13.09 -20.48
N PHE A 606 8.84 -12.85 -21.75
CA PHE A 606 7.57 -12.24 -22.14
C PHE A 606 6.58 -13.30 -22.59
N LYS A 607 5.44 -13.43 -21.92
CA LYS A 607 4.41 -14.43 -22.27
C LYS A 607 3.12 -13.75 -22.66
N VAL A 608 2.42 -14.31 -23.64
CA VAL A 608 1.04 -13.89 -23.96
C VAL A 608 0.17 -14.15 -22.73
N GLN A 609 -0.52 -13.11 -22.25
CA GLN A 609 -1.44 -13.26 -21.11
C GLN A 609 -2.64 -14.13 -21.52
N LYS A 610 -3.14 -14.91 -20.56
CA LYS A 610 -4.34 -15.74 -20.71
C LYS A 610 -5.36 -15.36 -19.65
N GLU A 611 -6.58 -15.03 -20.06
CA GLU A 611 -7.71 -14.68 -19.19
C GLU A 611 -8.90 -15.56 -19.55
N ASN A 612 -9.53 -16.20 -18.56
CA ASN A 612 -10.69 -17.10 -18.75
C ASN A 612 -10.51 -18.14 -19.88
N GLY A 613 -9.31 -18.70 -20.01
CA GLY A 613 -9.01 -19.69 -21.04
C GLY A 613 -8.62 -19.10 -22.42
N LYS A 614 -8.77 -17.79 -22.64
CA LYS A 614 -8.45 -17.10 -23.90
C LYS A 614 -7.07 -16.46 -23.81
N GLU A 615 -6.23 -16.74 -24.81
CA GLU A 615 -4.99 -15.99 -25.02
C GLU A 615 -5.31 -14.60 -25.57
N LEU A 616 -4.71 -13.57 -24.97
CA LEU A 616 -4.92 -12.17 -25.32
C LEU A 616 -4.05 -11.75 -26.51
N GLU A 617 -4.15 -12.52 -27.58
CA GLU A 617 -3.50 -12.29 -28.88
C GLU A 617 -4.54 -11.81 -29.89
N ASN A 618 -4.15 -10.88 -30.77
CA ASN A 618 -5.04 -10.29 -31.79
C ASN A 618 -6.36 -9.78 -31.19
N ILE A 619 -6.27 -9.00 -30.11
CA ILE A 619 -7.41 -8.55 -29.32
C ILE A 619 -7.48 -7.01 -29.23
N LEU A 620 -8.68 -6.43 -29.10
CA LEU A 620 -8.80 -4.97 -28.99
C LEU A 620 -8.51 -4.52 -27.56
N VAL A 621 -7.73 -3.45 -27.43
CA VAL A 621 -7.64 -2.65 -26.20
C VAL A 621 -8.20 -1.27 -26.43
N TYR A 622 -9.04 -0.80 -25.51
CA TYR A 622 -9.45 0.60 -25.42
C TYR A 622 -8.91 1.18 -24.11
N ALA A 623 -7.90 2.05 -24.20
CA ALA A 623 -7.23 2.66 -23.07
C ALA A 623 -7.50 4.17 -23.00
N ILE A 624 -8.37 4.59 -22.08
CA ILE A 624 -8.73 6.00 -21.87
C ILE A 624 -7.56 6.77 -21.24
N SER A 625 -6.90 6.16 -20.24
CA SER A 625 -5.73 6.72 -19.58
C SER A 625 -4.92 5.62 -18.87
N PRO A 626 -3.75 5.93 -18.27
CA PRO A 626 -3.09 5.01 -17.36
C PRO A 626 -4.08 4.45 -16.32
N LYS A 627 -4.03 3.12 -16.13
CA LYS A 627 -4.94 2.35 -15.27
C LYS A 627 -6.43 2.44 -15.63
N ARG A 628 -6.85 2.99 -16.78
CA ARG A 628 -8.25 2.97 -17.25
C ARG A 628 -8.31 2.39 -18.65
N TYR A 629 -8.52 1.07 -18.73
CA TYR A 629 -8.60 0.35 -20.00
C TYR A 629 -9.49 -0.89 -19.91
N ALA A 630 -9.93 -1.37 -21.07
CA ALA A 630 -10.57 -2.66 -21.26
C ALA A 630 -9.99 -3.41 -22.48
N ILE A 631 -9.94 -4.73 -22.37
CA ILE A 631 -9.53 -5.68 -23.41
C ILE A 631 -10.75 -6.49 -23.82
N TYR A 632 -11.08 -6.49 -25.10
CA TYR A 632 -12.31 -7.09 -25.61
C TYR A 632 -12.18 -7.58 -27.05
N GLU A 633 -13.12 -8.44 -27.45
CA GLU A 633 -13.40 -8.73 -28.86
C GLU A 633 -14.73 -8.08 -29.24
N LYS A 634 -14.81 -7.61 -30.49
CA LYS A 634 -16.05 -7.11 -31.09
C LYS A 634 -16.36 -7.92 -32.35
N LYS A 635 -17.49 -8.63 -32.34
CA LYS A 635 -18.03 -9.35 -33.51
C LYS A 635 -19.41 -8.76 -33.83
N SER A 636 -19.50 -7.99 -34.91
CA SER A 636 -20.70 -7.20 -35.24
C SER A 636 -21.15 -6.33 -34.06
N ASN A 637 -22.33 -6.56 -33.48
CA ASN A 637 -22.85 -5.82 -32.32
C ASN A 637 -22.55 -6.48 -30.97
N LYS A 638 -21.89 -7.65 -30.96
CA LYS A 638 -21.54 -8.35 -29.71
C LYS A 638 -20.15 -7.92 -29.24
N ILE A 639 -20.08 -7.43 -28.01
CA ILE A 639 -18.84 -7.11 -27.29
C ILE A 639 -18.63 -8.18 -26.22
N THR A 640 -17.47 -8.83 -26.24
CA THR A 640 -17.03 -9.76 -25.19
C THR A 640 -15.80 -9.16 -24.51
N ILE A 641 -15.92 -8.80 -23.23
CA ILE A 641 -14.81 -8.25 -22.45
C ILE A 641 -14.08 -9.40 -21.76
N TYR A 642 -12.75 -9.41 -21.87
CA TYR A 642 -11.90 -10.42 -21.24
C TYR A 642 -11.16 -9.89 -20.01
N LYS A 643 -10.85 -8.59 -20.01
CA LYS A 643 -10.16 -7.91 -18.90
C LYS A 643 -10.52 -6.45 -18.89
N TYR A 644 -10.68 -5.86 -17.72
CA TYR A 644 -10.95 -4.43 -17.57
C TYR A 644 -10.39 -3.90 -16.26
N SER A 645 -10.14 -2.59 -16.21
CA SER A 645 -9.64 -1.95 -15.02
C SER A 645 -10.76 -1.50 -14.08
N ASN A 646 -10.60 -1.84 -12.81
CA ASN A 646 -11.42 -1.32 -11.71
C ASN A 646 -10.79 -0.10 -11.03
N HIS A 647 -9.70 0.45 -11.57
CA HIS A 647 -9.06 1.61 -10.96
C HIS A 647 -10.03 2.80 -10.90
N ALA A 648 -10.06 3.50 -9.76
CA ALA A 648 -11.01 4.58 -9.45
C ALA A 648 -12.52 4.20 -9.43
N LEU A 649 -12.91 2.99 -9.85
CA LEU A 649 -14.30 2.51 -9.79
C LEU A 649 -14.52 1.43 -8.73
N GLY A 650 -13.51 0.61 -8.43
CA GLY A 650 -13.65 -0.60 -7.62
C GLY A 650 -13.98 -0.38 -6.14
N HIS A 651 -14.07 0.86 -5.70
CA HIS A 651 -14.56 1.23 -4.36
C HIS A 651 -16.04 1.60 -4.35
N LEU A 652 -16.64 1.84 -5.52
CA LEU A 652 -18.03 2.25 -5.66
C LEU A 652 -18.96 1.05 -5.54
N LEU A 653 -20.05 1.23 -4.79
CA LEU A 653 -21.11 0.24 -4.63
C LEU A 653 -22.18 0.39 -5.73
N GLY A 654 -22.97 -0.66 -5.92
CA GLY A 654 -24.17 -0.61 -6.78
C GLY A 654 -23.89 -0.55 -8.30
N ILE A 655 -22.64 -0.82 -8.71
CA ILE A 655 -22.25 -0.86 -10.11
C ILE A 655 -21.74 -2.25 -10.52
N ASP A 656 -22.16 -2.69 -11.70
CA ASP A 656 -21.52 -3.77 -12.42
C ASP A 656 -20.39 -3.15 -13.27
N HIS A 657 -19.14 -3.42 -12.89
CA HIS A 657 -17.98 -2.85 -13.57
C HIS A 657 -17.82 -3.33 -15.01
N GLU A 658 -18.25 -4.56 -15.32
CA GLU A 658 -18.19 -5.08 -16.69
C GLU A 658 -19.22 -4.39 -17.57
N GLU A 659 -20.44 -4.20 -17.06
CA GLU A 659 -21.47 -3.41 -17.75
C GLU A 659 -21.02 -1.96 -17.96
N PHE A 660 -20.40 -1.34 -16.95
CA PHE A 660 -19.89 0.02 -17.05
C PHE A 660 -18.88 0.17 -18.20
N TRP A 661 -17.94 -0.78 -18.34
CA TRP A 661 -16.99 -0.80 -19.44
C TRP A 661 -17.63 -1.15 -20.79
N ARG A 662 -18.62 -2.05 -20.80
CA ARG A 662 -19.39 -2.38 -22.01
C ARG A 662 -20.09 -1.13 -22.54
N ASP A 663 -20.71 -0.34 -21.68
CA ASP A 663 -21.36 0.92 -22.04
C ASP A 663 -20.37 1.98 -22.52
N ILE A 664 -19.18 2.07 -21.92
CA ILE A 664 -18.09 2.94 -22.41
C ILE A 664 -17.67 2.57 -23.85
N ILE A 665 -17.53 1.27 -24.13
CA ILE A 665 -17.17 0.76 -25.45
C ILE A 665 -18.33 1.01 -26.44
N LEU A 666 -19.57 0.78 -26.03
CA LEU A 666 -20.76 1.05 -26.85
C LEU A 666 -20.87 2.52 -27.21
N LEU A 667 -20.66 3.43 -26.24
CA LEU A 667 -20.66 4.87 -26.44
C LEU A 667 -19.59 5.30 -27.45
N HIS A 668 -18.41 4.67 -27.42
CA HIS A 668 -17.36 4.95 -28.40
C HIS A 668 -17.79 4.61 -29.84
N TYR A 669 -18.47 3.47 -30.04
CA TYR A 669 -18.91 3.04 -31.38
C TYR A 669 -20.26 3.62 -31.82
N ASN A 670 -21.08 4.11 -30.89
CA ASN A 670 -22.44 4.61 -31.11
C ASN A 670 -22.68 5.89 -30.29
N PRO A 671 -22.00 7.02 -30.62
CA PRO A 671 -22.10 8.25 -29.84
C PRO A 671 -23.53 8.79 -29.72
N GLU A 672 -24.40 8.50 -30.69
CA GLU A 672 -25.81 8.87 -30.70
C GLU A 672 -26.63 8.25 -29.56
N LYS A 673 -26.13 7.19 -28.93
CA LYS A 673 -26.78 6.52 -27.78
C LYS A 673 -26.39 7.10 -26.42
N GLU A 674 -25.68 8.23 -26.37
CA GLU A 674 -25.19 8.83 -25.12
C GLU A 674 -26.32 9.01 -24.08
N GLN A 675 -27.47 9.56 -24.50
CA GLN A 675 -28.60 9.78 -23.58
C GLN A 675 -29.20 8.47 -23.05
N GLU A 676 -29.38 7.47 -23.92
CA GLU A 676 -29.88 6.14 -23.54
C GLU A 676 -28.96 5.47 -22.52
N ILE A 677 -27.64 5.56 -22.73
CA ILE A 677 -26.63 4.99 -21.82
C ILE A 677 -26.61 5.74 -20.49
N LEU A 678 -26.63 7.08 -20.50
CA LEU A 678 -26.60 7.89 -19.28
C LEU A 678 -27.84 7.66 -18.40
N ALA A 679 -29.01 7.45 -19.00
CA ALA A 679 -30.27 7.19 -18.30
C ALA A 679 -30.19 5.98 -17.34
N LYS A 680 -29.36 4.96 -17.66
CA LYS A 680 -29.12 3.79 -16.78
C LYS A 680 -28.52 4.16 -15.42
N TYR A 681 -27.88 5.32 -15.32
CA TYR A 681 -27.10 5.77 -14.17
C TYR A 681 -27.69 7.00 -13.48
N GLU A 682 -28.82 7.55 -13.97
CA GLU A 682 -29.40 8.80 -13.45
C GLU A 682 -29.97 8.67 -12.04
N THR A 683 -30.57 7.52 -11.70
CA THR A 683 -31.18 7.26 -10.40
C THR A 683 -30.20 6.71 -9.36
N LYS A 684 -28.94 6.48 -9.76
CA LYS A 684 -27.89 5.91 -8.90
C LYS A 684 -26.94 6.99 -8.40
N TYR A 685 -26.38 6.79 -7.21
CA TYR A 685 -25.44 7.72 -6.59
C TYR A 685 -24.09 7.06 -6.32
N ALA A 686 -23.02 7.82 -6.49
CA ALA A 686 -21.67 7.35 -6.25
C ALA A 686 -21.37 7.32 -4.75
N MET A 687 -21.28 6.10 -4.22
CA MET A 687 -21.03 5.84 -2.81
C MET A 687 -20.05 4.68 -2.61
N SER A 688 -19.32 4.72 -1.50
CA SER A 688 -18.32 3.74 -1.09
C SER A 688 -18.64 3.20 0.30
N GLU A 689 -18.17 2.00 0.61
CA GLU A 689 -18.17 1.48 1.98
C GLU A 689 -16.77 1.56 2.59
N LEU A 690 -16.67 2.15 3.78
CA LEU A 690 -15.45 2.10 4.59
C LEU A 690 -15.76 1.56 5.98
N ALA A 691 -14.80 0.89 6.60
CA ALA A 691 -14.87 0.55 8.01
C ALA A 691 -14.21 1.65 8.87
N THR A 692 -14.74 1.91 10.06
CA THR A 692 -14.17 2.85 11.05
C THR A 692 -12.89 2.29 11.69
N THR A 693 -11.82 2.19 10.90
CA THR A 693 -10.57 1.48 11.26
C THR A 693 -9.51 2.36 11.94
N SER A 694 -9.77 3.66 12.10
CA SER A 694 -8.87 4.61 12.74
C SER A 694 -9.61 5.49 13.74
N TYR A 695 -8.91 5.96 14.78
CA TYR A 695 -9.52 6.75 15.83
C TYR A 695 -9.97 8.14 15.33
N ASP A 696 -9.17 8.76 14.46
CA ASP A 696 -9.48 10.03 13.81
C ASP A 696 -10.74 9.94 12.95
N PHE A 697 -10.99 8.79 12.32
CA PHE A 697 -12.22 8.55 11.60
C PHE A 697 -13.40 8.31 12.54
N PHE A 698 -13.23 7.43 13.53
CA PHE A 698 -14.25 7.12 14.52
C PHE A 698 -14.77 8.36 15.26
N ARG A 699 -13.87 9.27 15.69
CA ARG A 699 -14.27 10.48 16.44
C ARG A 699 -15.13 11.45 15.63
N ARG A 700 -15.20 11.32 14.30
CA ARG A 700 -16.09 12.13 13.44
C ARG A 700 -17.56 11.83 13.69
N PHE A 701 -17.87 10.65 14.25
CA PHE A 701 -19.21 10.30 14.71
C PHE A 701 -19.55 10.92 16.08
N GLY A 702 -18.73 11.83 16.62
CA GLY A 702 -18.92 12.44 17.94
C GLY A 702 -20.31 13.05 18.12
N VAL A 703 -20.82 13.79 17.12
CA VAL A 703 -22.16 14.39 17.16
C VAL A 703 -23.27 13.33 17.23
N LEU A 704 -23.15 12.23 16.48
CA LEU A 704 -24.14 11.13 16.57
C LEU A 704 -23.99 10.30 17.83
N ASN A 705 -22.83 10.30 18.46
CA ASN A 705 -22.52 9.54 19.65
C ASN A 705 -22.70 10.37 20.93
N GLU A 706 -23.04 11.65 20.82
CA GLU A 706 -23.23 12.54 21.96
C GLU A 706 -24.38 12.03 22.86
N GLY A 707 -24.13 11.99 24.18
CA GLY A 707 -25.10 11.50 25.17
C GLY A 707 -25.36 9.98 25.17
N LYS A 708 -24.84 9.23 24.18
CA LYS A 708 -25.05 7.78 24.08
C LYS A 708 -24.09 7.00 24.96
N SER A 709 -24.54 5.87 25.52
CA SER A 709 -23.63 4.90 26.11
C SER A 709 -22.78 4.21 25.03
N TYR A 710 -21.61 3.64 25.37
CA TYR A 710 -20.79 2.92 24.37
C TYR A 710 -21.56 1.77 23.67
N ALA A 711 -22.54 1.17 24.35
CA ALA A 711 -23.40 0.15 23.77
C ALA A 711 -24.24 0.70 22.60
N GLU A 712 -24.62 1.97 22.66
CA GLU A 712 -25.50 2.67 21.70
C GLU A 712 -24.75 3.45 20.61
N MET A 713 -23.45 3.69 20.81
CA MET A 713 -22.60 4.35 19.82
C MET A 713 -22.38 3.47 18.57
N ILE A 714 -22.15 4.14 17.44
CA ILE A 714 -21.43 3.54 16.30
C ILE A 714 -20.06 3.12 16.81
N LYS A 715 -19.64 1.88 16.57
CA LYS A 715 -18.42 1.32 17.15
C LYS A 715 -17.27 1.36 16.16
N PRO A 716 -16.02 1.29 16.63
CA PRO A 716 -14.87 0.99 15.78
C PRO A 716 -15.12 -0.26 14.94
N TYR A 717 -14.61 -0.27 13.71
CA TYR A 717 -14.82 -1.31 12.69
C TYR A 717 -16.26 -1.48 12.19
N ASP A 718 -17.17 -0.55 12.47
CA ASP A 718 -18.45 -0.49 11.76
C ASP A 718 -18.28 -0.03 10.32
N SER A 719 -19.09 -0.62 9.43
CA SER A 719 -19.23 -0.16 8.05
C SER A 719 -20.03 1.13 7.99
N VAL A 720 -19.54 2.06 7.20
CA VAL A 720 -20.17 3.36 6.94
C VAL A 720 -20.20 3.60 5.44
N LEU A 721 -21.28 4.23 4.97
CA LEU A 721 -21.41 4.65 3.59
C LEU A 721 -20.87 6.07 3.46
N ILE A 722 -20.08 6.32 2.42
CA ILE A 722 -19.52 7.63 2.10
C ILE A 722 -19.90 7.97 0.67
N GLY A 723 -20.57 9.10 0.49
CA GLY A 723 -20.90 9.66 -0.81
C GLY A 723 -19.74 10.44 -1.41
N ASN A 724 -19.59 10.34 -2.73
CA ASN A 724 -18.71 11.26 -3.45
C ASN A 724 -19.34 12.67 -3.40
N ALA A 725 -18.56 13.65 -2.96
CA ALA A 725 -19.02 15.02 -2.82
C ALA A 725 -19.52 15.61 -4.13
N TYR A 726 -20.73 16.17 -4.14
CA TYR A 726 -21.29 16.88 -5.30
C TYR A 726 -21.36 18.39 -5.09
N ARG A 727 -21.68 18.84 -3.87
CA ARG A 727 -21.76 20.26 -3.51
C ARG A 727 -20.63 20.68 -2.59
N LYS A 728 -20.38 21.99 -2.59
CA LYS A 728 -19.44 22.66 -1.69
C LYS A 728 -20.22 23.49 -0.67
N ASP A 729 -19.65 23.63 0.52
CA ASP A 729 -20.14 24.59 1.49
C ASP A 729 -20.00 26.02 0.91
N ARG A 730 -21.09 26.79 0.97
CA ARG A 730 -21.15 28.13 0.33
C ARG A 730 -20.22 29.15 0.98
N LYS A 731 -19.90 28.99 2.28
CA LYS A 731 -19.06 29.95 3.02
C LYS A 731 -17.57 29.65 2.85
N THR A 732 -17.21 28.37 2.89
CA THR A 732 -15.81 27.92 2.89
C THR A 732 -15.32 27.46 1.52
N GLY A 733 -16.22 27.15 0.58
CA GLY A 733 -15.88 26.59 -0.72
C GLY A 733 -15.38 25.14 -0.67
N VAL A 734 -15.40 24.50 0.51
CA VAL A 734 -14.90 23.14 0.71
C VAL A 734 -15.96 22.12 0.28
N PRO A 735 -15.60 21.05 -0.46
CA PRO A 735 -16.54 19.98 -0.80
C PRO A 735 -17.12 19.31 0.45
N ILE A 736 -18.45 19.22 0.50
CA ILE A 736 -19.21 18.50 1.54
C ILE A 736 -19.25 17.03 1.15
N VAL A 737 -18.77 16.16 2.02
CA VAL A 737 -18.63 14.72 1.78
C VAL A 737 -19.65 13.99 2.67
N PRO A 738 -20.79 13.53 2.12
CA PRO A 738 -21.79 12.84 2.91
C PRO A 738 -21.25 11.53 3.48
N PHE A 739 -21.47 11.28 4.77
CA PHE A 739 -21.25 9.95 5.35
C PHE A 739 -22.33 9.58 6.38
N VAL A 740 -22.72 8.31 6.38
CA VAL A 740 -23.78 7.73 7.21
C VAL A 740 -23.42 6.34 7.71
N ALA A 741 -24.03 5.89 8.80
CA ALA A 741 -23.93 4.50 9.23
C ALA A 741 -24.65 3.59 8.22
N LYS A 742 -24.06 2.43 7.89
CA LYS A 742 -24.65 1.48 6.95
C LYS A 742 -25.73 0.63 7.65
N ASN A 743 -26.97 1.13 7.65
CA ASN A 743 -28.08 0.54 8.42
C ASN A 743 -29.32 0.16 7.58
N GLY A 744 -29.32 0.41 6.26
CA GLY A 744 -30.47 0.21 5.36
C GLY A 744 -30.07 -0.04 3.91
N GLU A 745 -31.05 0.06 2.99
CA GLU A 745 -30.83 -0.08 1.54
C GLU A 745 -29.96 1.06 1.00
N LEU A 746 -29.10 0.75 0.02
CA LEU A 746 -28.15 1.73 -0.53
C LEU A 746 -28.87 2.92 -1.17
N ASP A 747 -30.02 2.68 -1.80
CA ASP A 747 -30.77 3.68 -2.55
C ASP A 747 -31.49 4.68 -1.65
N GLU A 748 -31.69 4.37 -0.37
CA GLU A 748 -32.32 5.29 0.60
C GLU A 748 -31.33 6.30 1.19
N ALA A 749 -30.04 5.96 1.24
CA ALA A 749 -29.01 6.76 1.91
C ALA A 749 -28.92 8.21 1.42
N PRO A 750 -29.02 8.51 0.10
CA PRO A 750 -29.00 9.89 -0.39
C PRO A 750 -30.15 10.77 0.10
N PHE A 751 -31.28 10.16 0.47
CA PHE A 751 -32.50 10.87 0.87
C PHE A 751 -32.61 11.06 2.40
N GLY A 752 -31.75 10.40 3.17
CA GLY A 752 -31.72 10.48 4.64
C GLY A 752 -30.85 11.60 5.21
N GLU A 753 -30.74 11.62 6.53
CA GLU A 753 -29.79 12.49 7.22
C GLU A 753 -28.35 12.00 7.02
N PHE A 754 -27.41 12.92 6.85
CA PHE A 754 -25.99 12.60 6.76
C PHE A 754 -25.12 13.63 7.48
N ILE A 755 -23.88 13.25 7.77
CA ILE A 755 -22.89 14.17 8.33
C ILE A 755 -21.88 14.50 7.24
N ASP A 756 -21.38 15.73 7.20
CA ASP A 756 -20.21 16.07 6.39
C ASP A 756 -18.93 15.54 7.04
N TYR A 757 -18.19 14.67 6.34
CA TYR A 757 -16.97 14.03 6.83
C TYR A 757 -15.91 15.01 7.32
N LYS A 758 -15.82 16.18 6.67
CA LYS A 758 -14.78 17.17 6.96
C LYS A 758 -15.14 18.00 8.19
N SER A 759 -16.35 18.56 8.22
CA SER A 759 -16.77 19.48 9.28
C SER A 759 -17.46 18.82 10.47
N GLY A 760 -18.06 17.64 10.31
CA GLY A 760 -18.90 17.00 11.34
C GLY A 760 -20.32 17.58 11.44
N VAL A 761 -20.71 18.47 10.52
CA VAL A 761 -22.04 19.09 10.49
C VAL A 761 -23.09 18.13 9.95
N LEU A 762 -24.26 18.06 10.59
CA LEU A 762 -25.41 17.26 10.17
C LEU A 762 -26.23 17.97 9.07
N TYR A 763 -26.75 17.19 8.14
CA TYR A 763 -27.65 17.59 7.05
C TYR A 763 -28.86 16.63 6.99
N PRO A 764 -30.06 17.08 6.60
CA PRO A 764 -30.38 18.47 6.26
C PRO A 764 -30.30 19.37 7.50
N ASN A 765 -30.09 20.67 7.28
CA ASN A 765 -30.05 21.68 8.34
C ASN A 765 -30.74 22.96 7.87
N SER A 766 -30.76 24.00 8.71
CA SER A 766 -31.43 25.26 8.42
C SER A 766 -31.00 25.93 7.10
N ASN A 767 -29.84 25.57 6.54
CA ASN A 767 -29.32 26.13 5.28
C ASN A 767 -29.54 25.21 4.07
N SER A 768 -29.97 23.97 4.24
CA SER A 768 -30.27 23.06 3.13
C SER A 768 -31.16 21.89 3.55
N LEU A 769 -32.28 21.73 2.84
CA LEU A 769 -33.30 20.71 3.12
C LEU A 769 -33.17 19.44 2.25
N ASP A 770 -32.56 19.52 1.07
CA ASP A 770 -32.48 18.39 0.13
C ASP A 770 -31.14 17.63 0.25
N SER A 771 -31.11 16.55 1.03
CA SER A 771 -29.90 15.74 1.23
C SER A 771 -29.32 15.16 -0.06
N GLN A 772 -30.17 14.70 -0.98
CA GLN A 772 -29.75 14.02 -2.22
C GLN A 772 -28.82 14.87 -3.09
N ASN A 773 -28.97 16.18 -3.03
CA ASN A 773 -28.20 17.14 -3.81
C ASN A 773 -26.72 17.23 -3.40
N TYR A 774 -26.32 16.57 -2.31
CA TYR A 774 -24.93 16.48 -1.87
C TYR A 774 -24.21 15.23 -2.35
N TRP A 775 -24.96 14.24 -2.85
CA TRP A 775 -24.45 12.98 -3.36
C TRP A 775 -24.24 13.09 -4.87
N LYS A 776 -23.06 12.68 -5.36
CA LYS A 776 -22.74 12.78 -6.80
C LYS A 776 -23.51 11.71 -7.58
N PRO A 777 -24.33 12.08 -8.59
CA PRO A 777 -25.00 11.12 -9.46
C PRO A 777 -24.01 10.23 -10.22
N MET A 778 -24.37 8.96 -10.42
CA MET A 778 -23.51 8.00 -11.10
C MET A 778 -23.35 8.33 -12.59
N SER A 779 -24.35 8.94 -13.23
CA SER A 779 -24.28 9.43 -14.61
C SER A 779 -23.13 10.43 -14.82
N ILE A 780 -22.88 11.32 -13.85
CA ILE A 780 -21.75 12.25 -13.89
C ILE A 780 -20.43 11.50 -13.72
N VAL A 781 -20.37 10.53 -12.78
CA VAL A 781 -19.16 9.70 -12.60
C VAL A 781 -18.83 8.91 -13.87
N PHE A 782 -19.83 8.33 -14.54
CA PHE A 782 -19.68 7.66 -15.82
C PHE A 782 -19.15 8.59 -16.90
N SER A 783 -19.72 9.79 -17.03
CA SER A 783 -19.27 10.79 -18.00
C SER A 783 -17.82 11.23 -17.75
N ASP A 784 -17.45 11.49 -16.50
CA ASP A 784 -16.08 11.88 -16.12
C ASP A 784 -15.08 10.74 -16.35
N TYR A 785 -15.48 9.50 -16.06
CA TYR A 785 -14.61 8.33 -16.17
C TYR A 785 -14.36 7.93 -17.62
N SER A 786 -15.38 8.04 -18.49
CA SER A 786 -15.32 7.68 -19.91
C SER A 786 -14.52 8.67 -20.76
N LYS A 787 -14.29 9.88 -20.25
CA LYS A 787 -13.57 10.96 -20.95
C LYS A 787 -12.09 11.02 -20.55
N TYR A 788 -11.28 11.51 -21.48
CA TYR A 788 -9.89 11.91 -21.25
C TYR A 788 -9.75 13.44 -21.31
N ASP A 789 -8.64 13.97 -20.81
CA ASP A 789 -8.39 15.42 -20.75
C ASP A 789 -8.26 16.01 -22.17
N LYS A 790 -9.08 17.01 -22.51
CA LYS A 790 -9.18 17.60 -23.86
C LYS A 790 -7.90 18.31 -24.33
N ASN A 791 -6.98 18.60 -23.41
CA ASN A 791 -5.69 19.24 -23.73
C ASN A 791 -4.70 18.29 -24.44
N ASP A 792 -5.02 17.00 -24.52
CA ASP A 792 -4.25 16.00 -25.26
C ASP A 792 -4.83 15.84 -26.68
N SER A 793 -4.36 16.64 -27.65
CA SER A 793 -4.81 16.55 -29.04
C SER A 793 -4.15 15.39 -29.79
N GLY A 794 -4.93 14.42 -30.25
CA GLY A 794 -4.51 13.32 -31.14
C GLY A 794 -4.78 11.91 -30.59
N ASN A 795 -4.88 10.92 -31.48
CA ASN A 795 -5.11 9.52 -31.10
C ASN A 795 -3.90 8.88 -30.40
N ALA A 796 -2.70 9.42 -30.62
CA ALA A 796 -1.44 9.01 -30.01
C ALA A 796 -0.82 10.16 -29.21
N LEU A 797 -0.50 9.93 -27.93
CA LEU A 797 0.04 10.96 -27.05
C LEU A 797 1.55 11.15 -27.22
N LYS A 798 1.99 12.40 -27.20
CA LYS A 798 3.41 12.75 -27.06
C LYS A 798 3.77 12.98 -25.60
N ARG A 799 4.99 12.64 -25.22
CA ARG A 799 5.52 12.94 -23.89
C ARG A 799 5.67 14.45 -23.72
N LYS A 800 5.35 14.96 -22.54
CA LYS A 800 5.46 16.39 -22.23
C LYS A 800 6.93 16.81 -22.19
N HIS A 801 7.18 18.07 -22.54
CA HIS A 801 8.45 18.74 -22.29
C HIS A 801 8.28 19.58 -21.02
N LEU A 802 9.07 19.29 -19.99
CA LEU A 802 9.04 20.04 -18.74
C LEU A 802 10.29 20.93 -18.66
N VAL A 803 10.05 22.21 -18.42
CA VAL A 803 11.11 23.19 -18.19
C VAL A 803 11.14 23.52 -16.70
N PHE A 804 12.24 23.19 -16.03
CA PHE A 804 12.36 23.33 -14.58
C PHE A 804 13.61 24.13 -14.19
N GLY A 805 13.75 24.49 -12.92
CA GLY A 805 14.92 25.18 -12.38
C GLY A 805 15.14 24.82 -10.92
N LYS A 806 16.23 25.29 -10.31
CA LYS A 806 16.59 24.94 -8.93
C LYS A 806 15.50 25.32 -7.94
N GLU A 807 14.76 26.38 -8.23
CA GLU A 807 13.64 26.88 -7.44
C GLU A 807 12.37 26.04 -7.52
N SER A 808 12.19 25.25 -8.58
CA SER A 808 11.01 24.40 -8.78
C SER A 808 11.23 22.94 -8.35
N VAL A 809 12.44 22.61 -7.91
CA VAL A 809 12.76 21.32 -7.26
C VAL A 809 12.22 21.30 -5.83
N LYS A 810 11.44 20.27 -5.51
CA LYS A 810 10.83 20.04 -4.19
C LYS A 810 11.23 18.68 -3.64
N TYR A 811 11.28 18.56 -2.31
CA TYR A 811 11.62 17.30 -1.63
C TYR A 811 10.41 16.64 -1.01
N VAL A 812 10.25 15.34 -1.26
CA VAL A 812 9.12 14.55 -0.73
C VAL A 812 9.59 13.33 0.03
N GLY A 813 8.87 12.98 1.08
CA GLY A 813 9.00 11.73 1.82
C GLY A 813 8.23 10.57 1.19
N LYS A 814 7.79 9.62 2.01
CA LYS A 814 6.91 8.53 1.60
C LYS A 814 5.52 9.03 1.24
N GLU A 815 5.17 8.76 -0.02
CA GLU A 815 3.83 8.94 -0.58
C GLU A 815 2.82 7.99 0.06
N ILE A 816 1.61 8.50 0.30
CA ILE A 816 0.35 7.85 0.68
C ILE A 816 0.49 6.67 1.67
N ASN A 817 0.15 6.92 2.93
CA ASN A 817 0.08 5.88 3.95
C ASN A 817 -1.24 5.09 3.97
N GLU A 818 -2.33 5.68 3.49
CA GLU A 818 -3.69 5.17 3.66
C GLU A 818 -4.38 5.07 2.28
N LEU A 819 -4.00 4.04 1.51
CA LEU A 819 -4.47 3.84 0.13
C LEU A 819 -6.00 3.76 0.05
N GLU A 820 -6.65 3.06 0.98
CA GLU A 820 -8.11 2.91 1.00
C GLU A 820 -8.85 4.22 1.24
N ALA A 821 -8.45 4.97 2.28
CA ALA A 821 -9.01 6.29 2.54
C ALA A 821 -8.76 7.24 1.35
N SER A 822 -7.56 7.21 0.77
CA SER A 822 -7.25 8.06 -0.39
C SER A 822 -8.00 7.67 -1.67
N THR A 823 -8.45 6.43 -1.77
CA THR A 823 -9.25 5.95 -2.91
C THR A 823 -10.67 6.52 -2.83
N VAL A 824 -11.22 6.65 -1.62
CA VAL A 824 -12.59 7.15 -1.38
C VAL A 824 -12.64 8.67 -1.24
N PHE A 825 -11.78 9.26 -0.42
CA PHE A 825 -11.78 10.70 -0.13
C PHE A 825 -10.96 11.52 -1.15
N GLY A 826 -10.29 10.84 -2.08
CA GLY A 826 -9.22 11.43 -2.86
C GLY A 826 -7.94 11.59 -2.05
N VAL A 827 -6.85 11.93 -2.74
CA VAL A 827 -5.58 12.26 -2.10
C VAL A 827 -5.61 13.76 -1.77
N THR A 828 -5.12 14.15 -0.60
CA THR A 828 -4.96 15.55 -0.18
C THR A 828 -3.49 15.86 0.10
N ASP A 829 -3.14 17.13 0.29
CA ASP A 829 -1.77 17.55 0.64
C ASP A 829 -1.26 16.90 1.94
N GLU A 830 -2.16 16.47 2.83
CA GLU A 830 -1.79 15.74 4.06
C GLU A 830 -1.29 14.31 3.79
N ASN A 831 -1.53 13.76 2.60
CA ASN A 831 -1.20 12.38 2.24
C ASN A 831 0.27 12.22 1.84
N SER A 832 0.89 13.25 1.25
CA SER A 832 2.32 13.33 0.98
C SER A 832 3.04 14.06 2.12
N ILE A 833 4.33 13.75 2.31
CA ILE A 833 5.19 14.59 3.16
C ILE A 833 6.01 15.43 2.21
N GLU A 834 5.83 16.74 2.22
CA GLU A 834 6.74 17.66 1.55
C GLU A 834 7.69 18.26 2.60
N TYR A 835 8.96 18.32 2.25
CA TYR A 835 9.98 18.97 3.07
C TYR A 835 10.45 20.23 2.36
N GLU A 836 10.30 21.35 3.04
CA GLU A 836 10.73 22.65 2.54
C GLU A 836 11.92 23.18 3.34
N ASN A 837 12.95 23.66 2.65
CA ASN A 837 14.06 24.36 3.26
C ASN A 837 13.62 25.81 3.58
N GLN A 838 13.07 25.99 4.79
CA GLN A 838 12.54 27.29 5.22
C GLN A 838 13.62 28.37 5.23
N ASP A 839 14.86 28.06 5.61
CA ASP A 839 15.93 29.05 5.65
C ASP A 839 16.29 29.53 4.24
N ALA A 840 16.40 28.62 3.26
CA ALA A 840 16.60 28.99 1.86
C ALA A 840 15.44 29.83 1.30
N LYS A 841 14.19 29.50 1.66
CA LYS A 841 13.01 30.29 1.30
C LYS A 841 13.08 31.71 1.88
N ILE A 842 13.43 31.83 3.16
CA ILE A 842 13.57 33.12 3.83
C ILE A 842 14.71 33.93 3.23
N HIS A 843 15.84 33.31 2.92
CA HIS A 843 16.93 33.97 2.21
C HIS A 843 16.46 34.56 0.88
N ARG A 844 15.72 33.80 0.07
CA ARG A 844 15.12 34.29 -1.19
C ARG A 844 14.13 35.42 -0.97
N ILE A 845 13.29 35.35 0.07
CA ILE A 845 12.36 36.44 0.39
C ILE A 845 13.16 37.71 0.69
N ILE A 846 14.23 37.61 1.48
CA ILE A 846 15.09 38.75 1.79
C ILE A 846 15.83 39.25 0.54
N GLU A 847 16.34 38.37 -0.33
CA GLU A 847 16.98 38.73 -1.62
C GLU A 847 16.05 39.50 -2.56
N ASN A 848 14.76 39.19 -2.55
CA ASN A 848 13.74 39.88 -3.35
C ASN A 848 13.02 41.00 -2.59
N LEU A 849 13.28 41.17 -1.29
CA LEU A 849 12.65 42.19 -0.47
C LEU A 849 13.10 43.58 -0.92
N THR A 850 12.14 44.48 -1.16
CA THR A 850 12.41 45.91 -1.38
C THR A 850 12.45 46.65 -0.05
N GLU A 851 13.14 47.78 0.02
CA GLU A 851 13.20 48.61 1.24
C GLU A 851 11.80 49.05 1.70
N GLU A 852 10.93 49.42 0.77
CA GLU A 852 9.54 49.81 1.06
C GLU A 852 8.75 48.66 1.71
N ARG A 853 8.86 47.45 1.16
CA ARG A 853 8.17 46.26 1.70
C ARG A 853 8.78 45.82 3.03
N ALA A 854 10.09 45.94 3.21
CA ALA A 854 10.75 45.73 4.49
C ALA A 854 10.21 46.69 5.58
N ARG A 855 10.04 47.97 5.25
CA ARG A 855 9.46 48.97 6.16
C ARG A 855 8.01 48.63 6.53
N LYS A 856 7.18 48.20 5.57
CA LYS A 856 5.80 47.74 5.83
C LYS A 856 5.74 46.53 6.77
N LEU A 857 6.78 45.70 6.79
CA LEU A 857 6.91 44.55 7.69
C LEU A 857 7.50 44.89 9.07
N GLY A 858 7.78 46.17 9.32
CA GLY A 858 8.41 46.65 10.56
C GLY A 858 9.88 46.28 10.67
N ILE A 859 10.56 46.00 9.55
CA ILE A 859 12.00 45.71 9.51
C ILE A 859 12.77 47.03 9.38
N PRO A 860 13.64 47.39 10.34
CA PRO A 860 14.42 48.63 10.27
C PRO A 860 15.34 48.68 9.04
N ARG A 861 15.49 49.85 8.42
CA ARG A 861 16.34 50.06 7.23
C ARG A 861 17.76 49.52 7.40
N ARG A 862 18.38 49.75 8.57
CA ARG A 862 19.72 49.23 8.90
C ARG A 862 19.77 47.69 8.88
N THR A 863 18.73 47.04 9.42
CA THR A 863 18.60 45.58 9.45
C THR A 863 18.37 45.00 8.05
N TYR A 864 17.57 45.67 7.22
CA TYR A 864 17.37 45.29 5.81
C TYR A 864 18.69 45.25 5.03
N PHE A 865 19.48 46.32 5.09
CA PHE A 865 20.77 46.39 4.39
C PHE A 865 21.81 45.42 5.00
N ASP A 866 21.80 45.22 6.32
CA ASP A 866 22.64 44.22 6.98
C ASP A 866 22.31 42.80 6.51
N TRP A 867 21.03 42.44 6.36
CA TRP A 867 20.65 41.13 5.86
C TRP A 867 21.04 40.92 4.39
N LYS A 868 20.79 41.91 3.53
CA LYS A 868 21.23 41.87 2.11
C LYS A 868 22.75 41.75 2.00
N LYS A 869 23.49 42.44 2.86
CA LYS A 869 24.95 42.33 2.92
C LYS A 869 25.38 40.93 3.36
N LYS A 870 24.81 40.40 4.44
CA LYS A 870 25.12 39.06 4.95
C LYS A 870 24.86 37.97 3.92
N LEU A 871 23.75 38.07 3.18
CA LEU A 871 23.44 37.14 2.08
C LEU A 871 24.47 37.21 0.95
N ARG A 872 24.88 38.42 0.53
CA ARG A 872 25.95 38.60 -0.47
C ARG A 872 27.29 38.04 -0.01
N ASP A 873 27.59 38.20 1.28
CA ASP A 873 28.83 37.74 1.89
C ASP A 873 28.79 36.23 2.27
N GLY A 874 27.70 35.52 1.98
CA GLY A 874 27.52 34.11 2.30
C GLY A 874 27.44 33.79 3.80
N THR A 875 27.17 34.79 4.65
CA THR A 875 27.10 34.64 6.11
C THR A 875 25.71 34.20 6.59
N VAL A 876 25.68 33.31 7.59
CA VAL A 876 24.43 32.75 8.12
C VAL A 876 23.56 33.82 8.79
N LEU A 877 22.31 33.95 8.32
CA LEU A 877 21.30 34.81 8.92
C LEU A 877 20.65 34.16 10.14
N LYS A 878 20.91 34.70 11.33
CA LYS A 878 20.18 34.34 12.55
C LYS A 878 18.95 35.25 12.72
N LEU A 879 17.80 34.77 12.26
CA LEU A 879 16.51 35.47 12.38
C LEU A 879 15.71 34.90 13.56
N LYS A 880 15.03 35.79 14.31
CA LYS A 880 14.06 35.38 15.33
C LYS A 880 12.84 34.74 14.65
N ASP A 881 12.23 33.74 15.28
CA ASP A 881 11.09 33.01 14.71
C ASP A 881 9.93 33.92 14.29
N VAL A 882 9.60 34.94 15.08
CA VAL A 882 8.56 35.94 14.75
C VAL A 882 8.84 36.65 13.42
N ILE A 883 10.11 36.95 13.13
CA ILE A 883 10.53 37.60 11.88
C ILE A 883 10.45 36.59 10.73
N LYS A 884 10.86 35.33 10.97
CA LYS A 884 10.72 34.25 9.97
C LYS A 884 9.26 34.07 9.56
N THR A 885 8.33 34.02 10.52
CA THR A 885 6.89 33.93 10.26
C THR A 885 6.39 35.12 9.44
N ARG A 886 6.70 36.35 9.85
CA ARG A 886 6.31 37.57 9.10
C ARG A 886 6.84 37.58 7.67
N LEU A 887 8.07 37.12 7.44
CA LEU A 887 8.65 37.03 6.10
C LEU A 887 7.92 35.98 5.26
N LEU A 888 7.59 34.82 5.84
CA LEU A 888 6.87 33.74 5.16
C LEU A 888 5.42 34.13 4.81
N ASP A 889 4.74 34.90 5.66
CA ASP A 889 3.36 35.37 5.42
C ASP A 889 3.26 36.34 4.22
N VAL A 890 4.35 36.98 3.79
CA VAL A 890 4.39 37.95 2.69
C VAL A 890 4.17 37.32 1.31
N MET A 891 4.26 35.99 1.22
CA MET A 891 4.06 35.21 0.00
C MET A 891 2.64 34.64 -0.16
N ASN A 892 1.82 34.67 0.90
CA ASN A 892 0.47 34.10 0.89
C ASN A 892 -0.60 35.10 0.51
#